data_AF-H1RYM1-F1
#
_entry.id   AF-H1RYM1-F1
#
_cell.length_a   1.000
_cell.length_b   1.000
_cell.length_c   1.000
_cell.angle_alpha   90.00
_cell.angle_beta   90.00
_cell.angle_gamma   90.00
#
_symmetry.space_group_name_H-M   'P 1'
#
loop_
_entity.id
_entity.type
_entity.pdbx_description
1 polymer ?
#
loop_
_entity_poly.entity_id
_entity_poly.type
_entity_poly.pdbx_seq_one_letter_code
_entity_poly.pdbx_strand_id
1 'polypeptide(L)'
;MSAVAPTRPESTTAEDTLKQKTRDAGVISGGHLVARALKNEGVDTIFTLCGGHIIDIYDGCVDEGIRIIDVRHEQVAAHAADGYARQTGKLGCVVTTAGPGCTNAVTGVATAFRSESPIIHIGGQGALSQHKMGSLQDLPHVDMMSPITKFAATIPSTERVADMIAMAARECFNGAPGPSYLEIPRDVLDREVDVARAVIPRPGHYRASTKSIGDPKDIERLADILVNAERPAILYGQQVWTARGHEEAVALLKGLDIPGYFNGASRGLLPPGDPHHFDRTRTQAFANADVLIIVGTPFDFRMGYGKRISKELTLVQIDMDYRTVGKNREIDLGLVGDPGAILGAVLQAASGRIKHDKRQARQKWMGQLTEAEAVAAEKLMPLLRSENTPIHPYRVAYELNEFLADNTVYIGDGGDVVTISAQAVRPRRPGQWMDPGALGSLGVGTGFAIAAGLANPNKEIADVIKVELPGRGDITRSQLRDVPNADSLYFTMLNSNKRSLTLNMKTPEGKALLEDLVQRCDVLVENFGPGVLDRAGFDWDRLQTLNPRLIYASIKGFGPGPFADCKAYENVAQCMGGSASTTGTADGAPTVTGAQIGDSGTGIHCVVGILAALLQREHSGRGQRVEVAMQDAVLNLCRVKLRDQQRLAAGPMREYPNQEFDDFVPRAGNASGGGQPGAALRCAPGGANDYVYVIVQPQGWEPLMRLCGREELITHPQFASPEARLKCLEECFSIIEKWTRTRTKFEVMDALNEVDVPCGPILSMKDLIEDKSLYERGYLVELDHPERGQYVQLGCPITLSASPVEVERSPLLGEHTGEILDWLGRTPSQIEALRAAGAV
;
A
#
# COMPACT_ATOMS: atom_id res chain seq x y z
N MET A 1 -16.21 -56.94 -35.96
CA MET A 1 -16.75 -56.24 -34.77
C MET A 1 -15.71 -55.23 -34.35
N SER A 2 -15.99 -53.95 -34.60
CA SER A 2 -15.08 -52.82 -34.41
C SER A 2 -15.22 -52.29 -32.98
N ALA A 3 -14.09 -52.08 -32.31
CA ALA A 3 -14.05 -51.49 -30.97
C ALA A 3 -14.32 -49.97 -31.07
N VAL A 4 -15.28 -49.51 -30.29
CA VAL A 4 -15.71 -48.11 -30.21
C VAL A 4 -14.67 -47.32 -29.39
N ALA A 5 -14.16 -46.23 -29.96
CA ALA A 5 -13.27 -45.29 -29.28
C ALA A 5 -14.03 -44.48 -28.22
N PRO A 6 -13.40 -44.13 -27.07
CA PRO A 6 -14.08 -43.35 -26.04
C PRO A 6 -14.22 -41.89 -26.47
N THR A 7 -15.43 -41.36 -26.33
CA THR A 7 -15.79 -39.96 -26.54
C THR A 7 -15.14 -39.07 -25.49
N ARG A 8 -14.36 -38.06 -25.93
CA ARG A 8 -13.91 -36.97 -25.07
C ARG A 8 -15.10 -36.05 -24.73
N PRO A 9 -15.21 -35.52 -23.50
CA PRO A 9 -16.22 -34.51 -23.20
C PRO A 9 -15.88 -33.20 -23.91
N GLU A 10 -16.87 -32.59 -24.55
CA GLU A 10 -16.78 -31.21 -25.06
C GLU A 10 -16.83 -30.24 -23.87
N SER A 11 -15.75 -29.50 -23.66
CA SER A 11 -15.64 -28.42 -22.67
C SER A 11 -16.36 -27.17 -23.18
N THR A 12 -17.21 -26.55 -22.36
CA THR A 12 -18.02 -25.37 -22.74
C THR A 12 -17.65 -24.09 -21.98
N THR A 13 -16.59 -24.10 -21.14
CA THR A 13 -16.12 -22.91 -20.42
C THR A 13 -14.60 -22.78 -20.40
N ALA A 14 -14.09 -21.54 -20.27
CA ALA A 14 -12.66 -21.27 -20.10
C ALA A 14 -12.13 -21.82 -18.76
N GLU A 15 -12.97 -21.87 -17.72
CA GLU A 15 -12.64 -22.43 -16.40
C GLU A 15 -12.45 -23.95 -16.42
N ASP A 16 -13.23 -24.69 -17.24
CA ASP A 16 -13.06 -26.15 -17.36
C ASP A 16 -11.78 -26.56 -18.10
N THR A 17 -11.23 -25.66 -18.93
CA THR A 17 -9.93 -25.88 -19.60
C THR A 17 -8.75 -25.65 -18.64
N LEU A 18 -8.98 -24.88 -17.56
CA LEU A 18 -8.02 -24.55 -16.50
C LEU A 18 -8.06 -25.53 -15.31
N LYS A 19 -9.02 -26.48 -15.28
CA LYS A 19 -9.00 -27.57 -14.30
C LYS A 19 -7.72 -28.38 -14.48
N GLN A 20 -6.84 -28.27 -13.48
CA GLN A 20 -5.51 -28.89 -13.38
C GLN A 20 -5.44 -30.23 -14.13
N LYS A 21 -4.66 -30.26 -15.22
CA LYS A 21 -4.09 -31.53 -15.67
C LYS A 21 -3.34 -32.10 -14.46
N THR A 22 -3.73 -33.27 -13.97
CA THR A 22 -2.92 -34.07 -13.06
C THR A 22 -1.54 -34.23 -13.70
N ARG A 23 -0.57 -33.41 -13.28
CA ARG A 23 0.81 -33.52 -13.71
C ARG A 23 1.49 -34.54 -12.82
N ASP A 24 2.16 -35.50 -13.44
CA ASP A 24 3.06 -36.40 -12.72
C ASP A 24 4.16 -35.56 -12.06
N ALA A 25 4.41 -35.75 -10.76
CA ALA A 25 5.30 -34.90 -9.97
C ALA A 25 6.77 -34.95 -10.47
N GLY A 26 7.12 -35.92 -11.31
CA GLY A 26 8.44 -36.07 -11.92
C GLY A 26 8.66 -35.31 -13.24
N VAL A 27 7.64 -34.66 -13.81
CA VAL A 27 7.70 -34.06 -15.16
C VAL A 27 7.44 -32.55 -15.12
N ILE A 28 8.16 -31.79 -15.94
CA ILE A 28 8.04 -30.33 -16.03
C ILE A 28 8.10 -29.86 -17.49
N SER A 29 7.26 -28.88 -17.85
CA SER A 29 7.29 -28.27 -19.18
C SER A 29 8.34 -27.16 -19.29
N GLY A 30 8.73 -26.81 -20.52
CA GLY A 30 9.62 -25.68 -20.78
C GLY A 30 9.09 -24.37 -20.17
N GLY A 31 7.79 -24.08 -20.30
CA GLY A 31 7.15 -22.91 -19.67
C GLY A 31 7.33 -22.84 -18.15
N HIS A 32 7.20 -23.97 -17.44
CA HIS A 32 7.40 -24.03 -15.98
C HIS A 32 8.88 -23.94 -15.60
N LEU A 33 9.78 -24.47 -16.44
CA LEU A 33 11.22 -24.26 -16.27
C LEU A 33 11.60 -22.79 -16.43
N VAL A 34 10.97 -22.06 -17.37
CA VAL A 34 11.16 -20.60 -17.50
C VAL A 34 10.76 -19.91 -16.19
N ALA A 35 9.54 -20.13 -15.72
CA ALA A 35 9.04 -19.48 -14.51
C ALA A 35 9.88 -19.82 -13.27
N ARG A 36 10.24 -21.09 -13.07
CA ARG A 36 11.10 -21.52 -11.96
C ARG A 36 12.47 -20.84 -12.00
N ALA A 37 13.07 -20.72 -13.19
CA ALA A 37 14.36 -20.05 -13.35
C ALA A 37 14.25 -18.54 -13.10
N LEU A 38 13.20 -17.88 -13.61
CA LEU A 38 12.92 -16.47 -13.32
C LEU A 38 12.75 -16.24 -11.81
N LYS A 39 11.99 -17.11 -11.13
CA LYS A 39 11.81 -17.06 -9.68
C LYS A 39 13.13 -17.20 -8.93
N ASN A 40 13.98 -18.13 -9.35
CA ASN A 40 15.33 -18.32 -8.79
C ASN A 40 16.22 -17.07 -8.95
N GLU A 41 15.99 -16.28 -9.99
CA GLU A 41 16.67 -15.00 -10.23
C GLU A 41 16.01 -13.80 -9.54
N GLY A 42 15.02 -14.05 -8.68
CA GLY A 42 14.32 -13.01 -7.91
C GLY A 42 13.34 -12.18 -8.72
N VAL A 43 12.96 -12.64 -9.92
CA VAL A 43 11.91 -12.01 -10.72
C VAL A 43 10.56 -12.32 -10.08
N ASP A 44 9.82 -11.27 -9.75
CA ASP A 44 8.49 -11.34 -9.14
C ASP A 44 7.38 -10.82 -10.08
N THR A 45 7.77 -10.24 -11.22
CA THR A 45 6.88 -9.57 -12.16
C THR A 45 7.42 -9.72 -13.58
N ILE A 46 6.57 -10.12 -14.52
CA ILE A 46 6.84 -10.06 -15.96
C ILE A 46 5.94 -9.02 -16.63
N PHE A 47 6.48 -8.34 -17.63
CA PHE A 47 5.73 -7.43 -18.49
C PHE A 47 5.60 -8.04 -19.88
N THR A 48 4.39 -8.11 -20.41
CA THR A 48 4.13 -8.86 -21.65
C THR A 48 2.98 -8.25 -22.44
N LEU A 49 2.94 -8.52 -23.75
CA LEU A 49 1.68 -8.53 -24.50
C LEU A 49 1.38 -9.99 -24.83
N CYS A 50 0.19 -10.47 -24.49
CA CYS A 50 -0.15 -11.89 -24.67
C CYS A 50 0.01 -12.34 -26.14
N GLY A 51 0.61 -13.53 -26.34
CA GLY A 51 0.76 -14.12 -27.66
C GLY A 51 1.00 -15.63 -27.64
N GLY A 52 0.66 -16.30 -28.74
CA GLY A 52 0.63 -17.75 -28.82
C GLY A 52 1.98 -18.41 -28.49
N HIS A 53 3.10 -17.86 -28.94
CA HIS A 53 4.44 -18.48 -28.78
C HIS A 53 4.98 -18.50 -27.34
N ILE A 54 4.28 -17.87 -26.38
CA ILE A 54 4.78 -17.68 -25.01
C ILE A 54 3.76 -18.06 -23.93
N ILE A 55 2.59 -18.58 -24.31
CA ILE A 55 1.46 -18.81 -23.40
C ILE A 55 1.81 -19.75 -22.23
N ASP A 56 2.59 -20.80 -22.49
CA ASP A 56 3.02 -21.79 -21.49
C ASP A 56 3.91 -21.18 -20.39
N ILE A 57 4.53 -20.02 -20.62
CA ILE A 57 5.28 -19.28 -19.59
C ILE A 57 4.32 -18.75 -18.53
N TYR A 58 3.11 -18.33 -18.93
CA TYR A 58 2.14 -17.72 -18.02
C TYR A 58 1.61 -18.71 -17.00
N ASP A 59 1.32 -19.95 -17.42
CA ASP A 59 0.92 -21.02 -16.51
C ASP A 59 1.99 -21.23 -15.42
N GLY A 60 3.26 -21.30 -15.84
CA GLY A 60 4.38 -21.41 -14.90
C GLY A 60 4.49 -20.19 -13.98
N CYS A 61 4.32 -18.98 -14.51
CA CYS A 61 4.38 -17.76 -13.70
C CYS A 61 3.27 -17.72 -12.65
N VAL A 62 2.05 -18.14 -12.99
CA VAL A 62 0.94 -18.24 -12.02
C VAL A 62 1.29 -19.22 -10.90
N ASP A 63 1.81 -20.41 -11.25
CA ASP A 63 2.20 -21.43 -10.28
C ASP A 63 3.36 -20.98 -9.35
N GLU A 64 4.32 -20.19 -9.87
CA GLU A 64 5.46 -19.65 -9.09
C GLU A 64 5.13 -18.35 -8.33
N GLY A 65 3.91 -17.83 -8.47
CA GLY A 65 3.50 -16.55 -7.90
C GLY A 65 4.25 -15.35 -8.49
N ILE A 66 4.56 -15.39 -9.78
CA ILE A 66 5.13 -14.27 -10.55
C ILE A 66 3.97 -13.49 -11.18
N ARG A 67 3.90 -12.18 -10.89
CA ARG A 67 2.85 -11.30 -11.41
C ARG A 67 2.98 -11.13 -12.93
N ILE A 68 1.87 -11.20 -13.64
CA ILE A 68 1.82 -11.00 -15.09
C ILE A 68 1.14 -9.66 -15.38
N ILE A 69 1.87 -8.75 -16.00
CA ILE A 69 1.37 -7.43 -16.40
C ILE A 69 1.21 -7.41 -17.91
N ASP A 70 -0.03 -7.60 -18.37
CA ASP A 70 -0.39 -7.55 -19.78
C ASP A 70 -0.65 -6.10 -20.23
N VAL A 71 0.20 -5.59 -21.12
CA VAL A 71 0.16 -4.21 -21.60
C VAL A 71 -0.67 -4.10 -22.89
N ARG A 72 -0.55 -2.98 -23.62
CA ARG A 72 -1.22 -2.79 -24.92
C ARG A 72 -0.25 -2.72 -26.10
N HIS A 73 1.05 -2.76 -25.83
CA HIS A 73 2.11 -2.74 -26.83
C HIS A 73 3.44 -3.23 -26.23
N GLU A 74 4.22 -4.07 -26.92
CA GLU A 74 5.45 -4.67 -26.38
C GLU A 74 6.54 -3.65 -26.07
N GLN A 75 6.58 -2.52 -26.78
CA GLN A 75 7.43 -1.38 -26.41
C GLN A 75 7.17 -0.90 -24.97
N VAL A 76 5.88 -0.84 -24.55
CA VAL A 76 5.50 -0.47 -23.18
C VAL A 76 5.95 -1.56 -22.20
N ALA A 77 5.87 -2.83 -22.57
CA ALA A 77 6.36 -3.93 -21.74
C ALA A 77 7.88 -3.81 -21.50
N ALA A 78 8.65 -3.55 -22.56
CA ALA A 78 10.09 -3.37 -22.47
C ALA A 78 10.47 -2.13 -21.63
N HIS A 79 9.78 -1.01 -21.82
CA HIS A 79 9.97 0.17 -20.97
C HIS A 79 9.55 -0.06 -19.51
N ALA A 80 8.48 -0.83 -19.26
CA ALA A 80 8.08 -1.17 -17.90
C ALA A 80 9.11 -2.08 -17.21
N ALA A 81 9.66 -3.08 -17.90
CA ALA A 81 10.75 -3.90 -17.38
C ALA A 81 11.99 -3.05 -17.04
N ASP A 82 12.36 -2.11 -17.91
CA ASP A 82 13.45 -1.15 -17.69
C ASP A 82 13.18 -0.27 -16.46
N GLY A 83 12.02 0.40 -16.41
CA GLY A 83 11.63 1.21 -15.26
C GLY A 83 11.60 0.41 -13.96
N TYR A 84 11.14 -0.84 -14.00
CA TYR A 84 11.05 -1.70 -12.82
C TYR A 84 12.44 -2.08 -12.29
N ALA A 85 13.37 -2.38 -13.19
CA ALA A 85 14.78 -2.62 -12.84
C ALA A 85 15.42 -1.39 -12.22
N ARG A 86 15.17 -0.18 -12.76
CA ARG A 86 15.68 1.08 -12.20
C ARG A 86 15.14 1.36 -10.81
N GLN A 87 13.84 1.14 -10.58
CA GLN A 87 13.19 1.40 -9.29
C GLN A 87 13.62 0.39 -8.22
N THR A 88 13.67 -0.90 -8.56
CA THR A 88 13.86 -1.96 -7.56
C THR A 88 15.31 -2.45 -7.44
N GLY A 89 16.11 -2.33 -8.49
CA GLY A 89 17.44 -2.94 -8.59
C GLY A 89 17.40 -4.43 -8.89
N LYS A 90 16.20 -5.00 -9.05
CA LYS A 90 15.99 -6.38 -9.47
C LYS A 90 16.13 -6.50 -10.99
N LEU A 91 16.16 -7.74 -11.47
CA LEU A 91 16.11 -8.05 -12.89
C LEU A 91 14.71 -7.74 -13.44
N GLY A 92 14.61 -6.77 -14.37
CA GLY A 92 13.37 -6.53 -15.10
C GLY A 92 13.12 -7.65 -16.11
N CYS A 93 11.88 -8.11 -16.29
CA CYS A 93 11.57 -9.19 -17.22
C CYS A 93 10.51 -8.77 -18.23
N VAL A 94 10.84 -8.85 -19.52
CA VAL A 94 9.91 -8.66 -20.63
C VAL A 94 9.74 -9.96 -21.39
N VAL A 95 8.50 -10.33 -21.69
CA VAL A 95 8.16 -11.53 -22.46
C VAL A 95 7.37 -11.12 -23.69
N THR A 96 7.76 -11.58 -24.88
CA THR A 96 7.05 -11.23 -26.13
C THR A 96 6.91 -12.42 -27.06
N THR A 97 5.84 -12.45 -27.84
CA THR A 97 5.69 -13.42 -28.94
C THR A 97 6.75 -13.22 -30.03
N ALA A 98 6.84 -14.20 -30.94
CA ALA A 98 7.69 -14.16 -32.12
C ALA A 98 7.35 -12.99 -33.07
N GLY A 99 8.23 -12.75 -34.04
CA GLY A 99 8.13 -11.78 -35.12
C GLY A 99 7.81 -10.37 -34.62
N PRO A 100 6.60 -9.85 -34.90
CA PRO A 100 6.21 -8.49 -34.52
C PRO A 100 6.36 -8.21 -33.03
N GLY A 101 6.11 -9.20 -32.16
CA GLY A 101 6.22 -9.00 -30.70
C GLY A 101 7.66 -8.66 -30.28
N CYS A 102 8.63 -9.42 -30.78
CA CYS A 102 10.04 -9.14 -30.55
C CYS A 102 10.44 -7.79 -31.18
N THR A 103 10.04 -7.52 -32.42
CA THR A 103 10.44 -6.27 -33.11
C THR A 103 9.84 -5.02 -32.47
N ASN A 104 8.64 -5.11 -31.89
CA ASN A 104 8.00 -4.01 -31.17
C ASN A 104 8.72 -3.67 -29.85
N ALA A 105 9.37 -4.64 -29.20
CA ALA A 105 10.11 -4.42 -27.96
C ALA A 105 11.52 -3.83 -28.17
N VAL A 106 12.08 -3.88 -29.39
CA VAL A 106 13.46 -3.48 -29.71
C VAL A 106 13.82 -2.09 -29.15
N THR A 107 12.95 -1.10 -29.33
CA THR A 107 13.21 0.27 -28.83
C THR A 107 13.36 0.30 -27.32
N GLY A 108 12.48 -0.39 -26.58
CA GLY A 108 12.55 -0.41 -25.11
C GLY A 108 13.78 -1.16 -24.60
N VAL A 109 14.18 -2.24 -25.28
CA VAL A 109 15.42 -2.95 -24.96
C VAL A 109 16.66 -2.09 -25.26
N ALA A 110 16.67 -1.36 -26.38
CA ALA A 110 17.74 -0.42 -26.69
C ALA A 110 17.81 0.73 -25.67
N THR A 111 16.68 1.21 -25.15
CA THR A 111 16.63 2.19 -24.05
C THR A 111 17.28 1.64 -22.79
N ALA A 112 16.95 0.41 -22.40
CA ALA A 112 17.55 -0.26 -21.25
C ALA A 112 19.06 -0.48 -21.45
N PHE A 113 19.50 -0.84 -22.66
CA PHE A 113 20.92 -0.97 -23.01
C PHE A 113 21.68 0.34 -22.82
N ARG A 114 21.17 1.44 -23.37
CA ARG A 114 21.79 2.77 -23.26
C ARG A 114 21.69 3.38 -21.87
N SER A 115 20.77 2.88 -21.05
CA SER A 115 20.55 3.30 -19.67
C SER A 115 21.13 2.31 -18.66
N GLU A 116 21.89 1.32 -19.14
CA GLU A 116 22.60 0.33 -18.32
C GLU A 116 21.69 -0.32 -17.27
N SER A 117 20.52 -0.79 -17.72
CA SER A 117 19.50 -1.38 -16.85
C SER A 117 19.44 -2.90 -17.04
N PRO A 118 19.43 -3.70 -15.95
CA PRO A 118 19.44 -5.15 -16.02
C PRO A 118 18.03 -5.66 -16.36
N ILE A 119 17.79 -5.95 -17.63
CA ILE A 119 16.54 -6.59 -18.07
C ILE A 119 16.82 -7.90 -18.82
N ILE A 120 15.94 -8.88 -18.68
CA ILE A 120 15.93 -10.09 -19.50
C ILE A 120 14.71 -10.06 -20.42
N HIS A 121 14.94 -10.20 -21.71
CA HIS A 121 13.89 -10.30 -22.72
C HIS A 121 13.78 -11.74 -23.20
N ILE A 122 12.63 -12.36 -22.94
CA ILE A 122 12.31 -13.70 -23.41
C ILE A 122 11.38 -13.57 -24.63
N GLY A 123 11.87 -13.97 -25.80
CA GLY A 123 11.11 -14.00 -27.04
C GLY A 123 10.66 -15.42 -27.40
N GLY A 124 9.40 -15.59 -27.79
CA GLY A 124 8.96 -16.83 -28.45
C GLY A 124 9.47 -16.95 -29.88
N GLN A 125 9.47 -18.16 -30.43
CA GLN A 125 9.82 -18.45 -31.82
C GLN A 125 9.02 -19.65 -32.35
N GLY A 126 8.94 -19.80 -33.68
CA GLY A 126 8.48 -21.04 -34.31
C GLY A 126 9.28 -22.27 -33.86
N ALA A 127 8.74 -23.46 -34.11
CA ALA A 127 9.40 -24.72 -33.70
C ALA A 127 10.76 -24.89 -34.39
N LEU A 128 11.73 -25.53 -33.71
CA LEU A 128 13.04 -25.83 -34.29
C LEU A 128 12.94 -26.64 -35.58
N SER A 129 11.97 -27.55 -35.67
CA SER A 129 11.72 -28.35 -36.88
C SER A 129 11.22 -27.53 -38.08
N GLN A 130 10.83 -26.27 -37.87
CA GLN A 130 10.34 -25.34 -38.90
C GLN A 130 11.34 -24.22 -39.20
N HIS A 131 12.55 -24.28 -38.63
CA HIS A 131 13.55 -23.23 -38.78
C HIS A 131 13.86 -22.95 -40.27
N LYS A 132 13.74 -21.68 -40.68
CA LYS A 132 13.93 -21.19 -42.06
C LYS A 132 12.92 -21.73 -43.07
N MET A 133 11.80 -22.28 -42.62
CA MET A 133 10.69 -22.71 -43.48
C MET A 133 9.60 -21.64 -43.62
N GLY A 134 9.76 -20.47 -42.98
CA GLY A 134 8.76 -19.39 -43.00
C GLY A 134 7.58 -19.68 -42.08
N SER A 135 7.84 -20.09 -40.83
CA SER A 135 6.79 -20.28 -39.83
C SER A 135 6.04 -18.97 -39.53
N LEU A 136 4.88 -19.07 -38.90
CA LEU A 136 4.13 -17.89 -38.48
C LEU A 136 5.03 -16.98 -37.62
N GLN A 137 5.17 -15.71 -38.03
CA GLN A 137 5.99 -14.72 -37.33
C GLN A 137 7.51 -15.06 -37.27
N ASP A 138 8.03 -15.79 -38.27
CA ASP A 138 9.47 -16.13 -38.39
C ASP A 138 10.35 -14.91 -38.73
N LEU A 139 11.33 -14.61 -37.87
CA LEU A 139 12.38 -13.60 -38.05
C LEU A 139 13.65 -14.01 -37.29
N PRO A 140 14.85 -13.53 -37.70
CA PRO A 140 16.11 -13.84 -37.02
C PRO A 140 16.31 -12.98 -35.77
N HIS A 141 15.47 -13.18 -34.74
CA HIS A 141 15.47 -12.29 -33.58
C HIS A 141 16.81 -12.20 -32.86
N VAL A 142 17.53 -13.32 -32.71
CA VAL A 142 18.85 -13.32 -32.06
C VAL A 142 19.83 -12.37 -32.75
N ASP A 143 19.88 -12.39 -34.09
CA ASP A 143 20.74 -11.50 -34.87
C ASP A 143 20.33 -10.03 -34.71
N MET A 144 19.01 -9.76 -34.62
CA MET A 144 18.47 -8.41 -34.43
C MET A 144 18.73 -7.86 -33.02
N MET A 145 18.67 -8.71 -31.99
CA MET A 145 18.82 -8.31 -30.59
C MET A 145 20.28 -8.25 -30.13
N SER A 146 21.18 -9.00 -30.78
CA SER A 146 22.61 -9.07 -30.44
C SER A 146 23.30 -7.70 -30.31
N PRO A 147 23.09 -6.70 -31.19
CA PRO A 147 23.77 -5.40 -31.09
C PRO A 147 23.32 -4.52 -29.93
N ILE A 148 22.17 -4.83 -29.32
CA ILE A 148 21.55 -4.04 -28.26
C ILE A 148 21.38 -4.84 -26.96
N THR A 149 22.05 -5.98 -26.85
CA THR A 149 22.06 -6.84 -25.65
C THR A 149 23.47 -7.31 -25.35
N LYS A 150 23.69 -7.72 -24.09
CA LYS A 150 24.97 -8.27 -23.62
C LYS A 150 25.11 -9.75 -23.94
N PHE A 151 23.96 -10.42 -24.07
CA PHE A 151 23.85 -11.83 -24.41
C PHE A 151 22.58 -12.04 -25.24
N ALA A 152 22.67 -12.78 -26.34
CA ALA A 152 21.54 -13.16 -27.16
C ALA A 152 21.73 -14.61 -27.64
N ALA A 153 20.74 -15.48 -27.41
CA ALA A 153 20.82 -16.87 -27.85
C ALA A 153 19.43 -17.51 -28.01
N THR A 154 19.33 -18.51 -28.89
CA THR A 154 18.20 -19.44 -28.95
C THR A 154 18.46 -20.63 -28.02
N ILE A 155 17.47 -21.01 -27.21
CA ILE A 155 17.57 -22.18 -26.34
C ILE A 155 17.38 -23.46 -27.17
N PRO A 156 18.34 -24.41 -27.16
CA PRO A 156 18.33 -25.54 -28.10
C PRO A 156 17.48 -26.73 -27.65
N SER A 157 17.08 -26.78 -26.36
CA SER A 157 16.33 -27.91 -25.80
C SER A 157 15.68 -27.54 -24.46
N THR A 158 14.59 -28.22 -24.11
CA THR A 158 13.83 -27.98 -22.87
C THR A 158 14.68 -28.15 -21.62
N GLU A 159 15.57 -29.15 -21.61
CA GLU A 159 16.49 -29.45 -20.50
C GLU A 159 17.44 -28.29 -20.17
N ARG A 160 17.67 -27.39 -21.13
CA ARG A 160 18.58 -26.24 -21.04
C ARG A 160 17.89 -24.91 -20.70
N VAL A 161 16.57 -24.90 -20.51
CA VAL A 161 15.81 -23.66 -20.32
C VAL A 161 16.28 -22.91 -19.07
N ALA A 162 16.34 -23.60 -17.93
CA ALA A 162 16.61 -22.95 -16.65
C ALA A 162 18.07 -22.48 -16.51
N ASP A 163 19.06 -23.25 -16.96
CA ASP A 163 20.47 -22.82 -16.89
C ASP A 163 20.81 -21.70 -17.87
N MET A 164 20.18 -21.67 -19.06
CA MET A 164 20.37 -20.57 -20.02
C MET A 164 19.73 -19.26 -19.54
N ILE A 165 18.58 -19.31 -18.85
CA ILE A 165 18.03 -18.14 -18.16
C ILE A 165 19.01 -17.64 -17.11
N ALA A 166 19.58 -18.54 -16.31
CA ALA A 166 20.59 -18.14 -15.32
C ALA A 166 21.88 -17.58 -15.96
N MET A 167 22.28 -18.07 -17.13
CA MET A 167 23.40 -17.51 -17.92
C MET A 167 23.08 -16.09 -18.38
N ALA A 168 21.95 -15.89 -19.04
CA ALA A 168 21.53 -14.57 -19.55
C ALA A 168 21.38 -13.56 -18.42
N ALA A 169 20.81 -13.97 -17.29
CA ALA A 169 20.62 -13.13 -16.12
C ALA A 169 21.96 -12.75 -15.45
N ARG A 170 22.99 -13.60 -15.49
CA ARG A 170 24.36 -13.21 -15.07
C ARG A 170 24.94 -12.12 -15.96
N GLU A 171 24.79 -12.25 -17.27
CA GLU A 171 25.27 -11.23 -18.20
C GLU A 171 24.57 -9.88 -18.00
N CYS A 172 23.31 -9.88 -17.56
CA CYS A 172 22.60 -8.64 -17.22
C CYS A 172 23.31 -7.81 -16.14
N PHE A 173 24.02 -8.45 -15.20
CA PHE A 173 24.70 -7.79 -14.08
C PHE A 173 26.23 -7.72 -14.21
N ASN A 174 26.82 -8.32 -15.25
CA ASN A 174 28.28 -8.42 -15.42
C ASN A 174 28.93 -7.06 -15.77
N GLY A 175 29.59 -6.39 -14.83
CA GLY A 175 30.10 -5.02 -15.05
C GLY A 175 28.95 -4.01 -15.11
N ALA A 176 28.99 -3.04 -16.04
CA ALA A 176 27.85 -2.13 -16.24
C ALA A 176 26.59 -2.95 -16.61
N PRO A 177 25.46 -2.79 -15.89
CA PRO A 177 24.27 -3.61 -16.14
C PRO A 177 23.70 -3.38 -17.53
N GLY A 178 22.94 -4.35 -18.04
CA GLY A 178 22.31 -4.21 -19.36
C GLY A 178 21.39 -5.38 -19.72
N PRO A 179 20.73 -5.29 -20.88
CA PRO A 179 19.77 -6.29 -21.30
C PRO A 179 20.41 -7.57 -21.82
N SER A 180 19.73 -8.70 -21.64
CA SER A 180 19.99 -9.97 -22.33
C SER A 180 18.73 -10.45 -23.05
N TYR A 181 18.89 -11.19 -24.15
CA TYR A 181 17.82 -11.77 -24.93
C TYR A 181 17.93 -13.30 -24.97
N LEU A 182 16.80 -13.98 -24.76
CA LEU A 182 16.67 -15.42 -24.95
C LEU A 182 15.48 -15.70 -25.85
N GLU A 183 15.75 -16.42 -26.92
CA GLU A 183 14.71 -16.92 -27.81
C GLU A 183 14.37 -18.37 -27.44
N ILE A 184 13.09 -18.67 -27.25
CA ILE A 184 12.60 -20.00 -26.90
C ILE A 184 11.65 -20.50 -28.00
N PRO A 185 12.07 -21.50 -28.80
CA PRO A 185 11.22 -22.15 -29.78
C PRO A 185 9.99 -22.80 -29.16
N ARG A 186 8.87 -22.80 -29.88
CA ARG A 186 7.59 -23.33 -29.41
C ARG A 186 7.68 -24.79 -28.94
N ASP A 187 8.35 -25.64 -29.71
CA ASP A 187 8.54 -27.06 -29.39
C ASP A 187 9.46 -27.29 -28.18
N VAL A 188 10.36 -26.35 -27.88
CA VAL A 188 11.18 -26.35 -26.66
C VAL A 188 10.34 -25.95 -25.45
N LEU A 189 9.45 -24.97 -25.61
CA LEU A 189 8.60 -24.43 -24.55
C LEU A 189 7.50 -25.40 -24.13
N ASP A 190 6.84 -26.04 -25.11
CA ASP A 190 5.71 -26.95 -24.90
C ASP A 190 6.15 -28.33 -24.41
N ARG A 191 7.36 -28.76 -24.77
CA ARG A 191 7.84 -30.10 -24.45
C ARG A 191 7.98 -30.28 -22.94
N GLU A 192 7.54 -31.44 -22.48
CA GLU A 192 7.69 -31.90 -21.11
C GLU A 192 8.91 -32.83 -20.99
N VAL A 193 9.66 -32.67 -19.90
CA VAL A 193 10.83 -33.49 -19.58
C VAL A 193 10.81 -33.93 -18.13
N ASP A 194 11.47 -35.04 -17.82
CA ASP A 194 11.75 -35.44 -16.45
C ASP A 194 12.58 -34.34 -15.77
N VAL A 195 12.15 -33.88 -14.60
CA VAL A 195 12.83 -32.82 -13.82
C VAL A 195 14.30 -33.17 -13.57
N ALA A 196 14.63 -34.44 -13.38
CA ALA A 196 16.01 -34.90 -13.14
C ALA A 196 16.94 -34.69 -14.35
N ARG A 197 16.38 -34.49 -15.56
CA ARG A 197 17.14 -34.19 -16.77
C ARG A 197 17.35 -32.70 -16.98
N ALA A 198 16.55 -31.85 -16.34
CA ALA A 198 16.67 -30.40 -16.44
C ALA A 198 17.77 -29.88 -15.49
N VAL A 199 18.63 -29.00 -15.99
CA VAL A 199 19.61 -28.32 -15.14
C VAL A 199 18.95 -27.09 -14.56
N ILE A 200 18.56 -27.15 -13.29
CA ILE A 200 17.93 -26.04 -12.55
C ILE A 200 18.94 -25.50 -11.53
N PRO A 201 19.64 -24.38 -11.83
CA PRO A 201 20.61 -23.82 -10.91
C PRO A 201 19.96 -23.39 -9.58
N ARG A 202 20.61 -23.70 -8.47
CA ARG A 202 20.14 -23.31 -7.13
C ARG A 202 20.53 -21.87 -6.82
N PRO A 203 19.61 -21.00 -6.40
CA PRO A 203 19.92 -19.62 -6.01
C PRO A 203 21.15 -19.52 -5.09
N GLY A 204 22.04 -18.57 -5.35
CA GLY A 204 23.27 -18.36 -4.58
C GLY A 204 24.45 -19.29 -4.91
N HIS A 205 24.26 -20.35 -5.71
CA HIS A 205 25.33 -21.31 -6.03
C HIS A 205 25.94 -21.16 -7.43
N TYR A 206 25.51 -20.18 -8.22
CA TYR A 206 25.97 -19.99 -9.60
C TYR A 206 26.33 -18.54 -9.95
N ARG A 207 26.31 -17.61 -8.98
CA ARG A 207 26.68 -16.20 -9.17
C ARG A 207 27.85 -15.82 -8.27
N ALA A 208 28.83 -15.10 -8.82
CA ALA A 208 29.83 -14.39 -8.03
C ALA A 208 29.31 -12.98 -7.69
N SER A 209 29.82 -12.39 -6.61
CA SER A 209 29.58 -10.97 -6.32
C SER A 209 30.18 -10.12 -7.45
N THR A 210 29.39 -9.16 -7.93
CA THR A 210 29.85 -8.13 -8.87
C THR A 210 30.37 -6.87 -8.16
N LYS A 211 30.23 -6.80 -6.82
CA LYS A 211 30.71 -5.69 -6.02
C LYS A 211 32.23 -5.78 -5.84
N SER A 212 32.97 -4.92 -6.56
CA SER A 212 34.43 -4.83 -6.52
C SER A 212 34.88 -3.40 -6.27
N ILE A 213 35.96 -3.23 -5.49
CA ILE A 213 36.60 -1.93 -5.23
C ILE A 213 37.72 -1.60 -6.24
N GLY A 214 38.09 -2.53 -7.12
CA GLY A 214 39.28 -2.38 -7.97
C GLY A 214 40.60 -2.62 -7.22
N ASP A 215 41.70 -2.00 -7.67
CA ASP A 215 43.02 -2.12 -7.03
C ASP A 215 43.06 -1.28 -5.73
N PRO A 216 43.34 -1.87 -4.55
CA PRO A 216 43.46 -1.12 -3.31
C PRO A 216 44.49 0.02 -3.35
N LYS A 217 45.53 -0.07 -4.18
CA LYS A 217 46.51 1.02 -4.36
C LYS A 217 45.89 2.23 -5.04
N ASP A 218 44.98 2.02 -5.99
CA ASP A 218 44.27 3.11 -6.66
C ASP A 218 43.23 3.75 -5.73
N ILE A 219 42.65 2.97 -4.80
CA ILE A 219 41.80 3.50 -3.71
C ILE A 219 42.61 4.43 -2.81
N GLU A 220 43.78 4.02 -2.35
CA GLU A 220 44.68 4.86 -1.55
C GLU A 220 45.13 6.11 -2.33
N ARG A 221 45.45 5.96 -3.62
CA ARG A 221 45.81 7.08 -4.49
C ARG A 221 44.68 8.08 -4.63
N LEU A 222 43.44 7.62 -4.81
CA LEU A 222 42.28 8.50 -4.88
C LEU A 222 42.02 9.18 -3.53
N ALA A 223 42.17 8.47 -2.42
CA ALA A 223 42.08 9.05 -1.08
C ALA A 223 43.14 10.15 -0.88
N ASP A 224 44.38 9.94 -1.33
CA ASP A 224 45.45 10.95 -1.26
C ASP A 224 45.17 12.19 -2.12
N ILE A 225 44.69 11.99 -3.36
CA ILE A 225 44.26 13.09 -4.23
C ILE A 225 43.18 13.89 -3.51
N LEU A 226 42.15 13.20 -3.01
CA LEU A 226 41.02 13.83 -2.33
C LEU A 226 41.45 14.55 -1.06
N VAL A 227 42.30 13.99 -0.20
CA VAL A 227 42.73 14.61 1.06
C VAL A 227 43.50 15.92 0.85
N ASN A 228 44.21 16.06 -0.26
CA ASN A 228 45.03 17.24 -0.55
C ASN A 228 44.31 18.33 -1.38
N ALA A 229 43.15 18.01 -1.94
CA ALA A 229 42.34 18.93 -2.74
C ALA A 229 41.75 20.09 -1.92
N GLU A 230 41.76 21.28 -2.51
CA GLU A 230 41.19 22.52 -1.96
C GLU A 230 39.84 22.88 -2.59
N ARG A 231 39.65 22.56 -3.88
CA ARG A 231 38.41 22.83 -4.64
C ARG A 231 37.88 21.57 -5.33
N PRO A 232 37.66 20.45 -4.62
CA PRO A 232 37.13 19.25 -5.22
C PRO A 232 35.67 19.44 -5.67
N ALA A 233 35.22 18.65 -6.64
CA ALA A 233 33.82 18.48 -6.98
C ALA A 233 33.55 17.03 -7.44
N ILE A 234 32.32 16.54 -7.23
CA ILE A 234 31.90 15.21 -7.69
C ILE A 234 30.63 15.30 -8.51
N LEU A 235 30.56 14.56 -9.61
CA LEU A 235 29.33 14.30 -10.34
C LEU A 235 28.94 12.82 -10.22
N TYR A 236 27.77 12.56 -9.65
CA TYR A 236 27.18 11.23 -9.58
C TYR A 236 26.21 11.00 -10.74
N GLY A 237 26.49 9.94 -11.49
CA GLY A 237 25.71 9.43 -12.61
C GLY A 237 24.79 8.29 -12.22
N GLN A 238 24.15 7.69 -13.22
CA GLN A 238 23.09 6.69 -13.05
C GLN A 238 23.57 5.41 -12.33
N GLN A 239 24.81 4.96 -12.55
CA GLN A 239 25.28 3.68 -11.98
C GLN A 239 25.32 3.70 -10.44
N VAL A 240 25.42 4.87 -9.80
CA VAL A 240 25.36 4.98 -8.34
C VAL A 240 24.01 4.47 -7.81
N TRP A 241 22.91 4.88 -8.44
CA TRP A 241 21.58 4.39 -8.08
C TRP A 241 21.39 2.93 -8.49
N THR A 242 21.80 2.55 -9.70
CA THR A 242 21.66 1.19 -10.21
C THR A 242 22.40 0.16 -9.33
N ALA A 243 23.59 0.51 -8.85
CA ALA A 243 24.40 -0.31 -7.94
C ALA A 243 23.95 -0.23 -6.47
N ARG A 244 22.94 0.58 -6.16
CA ARG A 244 22.46 0.89 -4.81
C ARG A 244 23.52 1.57 -3.91
N GLY A 245 24.57 2.15 -4.50
CA GLY A 245 25.68 2.82 -3.79
C GLY A 245 25.40 4.24 -3.32
N HIS A 246 24.13 4.59 -3.14
CA HIS A 246 23.66 5.93 -2.84
C HIS A 246 24.05 6.41 -1.43
N GLU A 247 24.08 5.50 -0.46
CA GLU A 247 24.46 5.81 0.93
C GLU A 247 25.95 6.15 1.01
N GLU A 248 26.81 5.35 0.37
CA GLU A 248 28.25 5.58 0.32
C GLU A 248 28.59 6.87 -0.45
N ALA A 249 27.85 7.16 -1.52
CA ALA A 249 27.98 8.41 -2.27
C ALA A 249 27.67 9.64 -1.41
N VAL A 250 26.60 9.60 -0.61
CA VAL A 250 26.24 10.67 0.33
C VAL A 250 27.25 10.76 1.47
N ALA A 251 27.69 9.63 2.01
CA ALA A 251 28.68 9.56 3.08
C ALA A 251 30.02 10.18 2.65
N LEU A 252 30.48 9.91 1.43
CA LEU A 252 31.73 10.49 0.91
C LEU A 252 31.63 12.02 0.76
N LEU A 253 30.54 12.54 0.17
CA LEU A 253 30.34 13.98 0.00
C LEU A 253 30.39 14.71 1.35
N LYS A 254 29.62 14.23 2.32
CA LYS A 254 29.50 14.85 3.64
C LYS A 254 30.75 14.64 4.49
N GLY A 255 31.35 13.45 4.43
CA GLY A 255 32.54 13.13 5.22
C GLY A 255 33.75 13.99 4.84
N LEU A 256 33.84 14.37 3.56
CA LEU A 256 34.98 15.10 2.99
C LEU A 256 34.67 16.55 2.59
N ASP A 257 33.49 17.08 2.90
CA ASP A 257 33.03 18.44 2.57
C ASP A 257 33.20 18.77 1.07
N ILE A 258 32.61 17.93 0.20
CA ILE A 258 32.75 18.06 -1.26
C ILE A 258 31.41 18.47 -1.90
N PRO A 259 31.37 19.48 -2.79
CA PRO A 259 30.16 19.80 -3.55
C PRO A 259 29.80 18.69 -4.55
N GLY A 260 28.53 18.28 -4.54
CA GLY A 260 27.97 17.21 -5.35
C GLY A 260 27.00 17.70 -6.44
N TYR A 261 27.12 17.11 -7.62
CA TYR A 261 26.25 17.28 -8.78
C TYR A 261 25.62 15.94 -9.19
N PHE A 262 24.38 15.96 -9.68
CA PHE A 262 23.60 14.73 -9.85
C PHE A 262 22.92 14.66 -11.22
N ASN A 263 23.15 13.56 -11.95
CA ASN A 263 22.57 13.29 -13.27
C ASN A 263 21.65 12.06 -13.24
N GLY A 264 20.61 12.07 -14.07
CA GLY A 264 19.72 10.92 -14.28
C GLY A 264 19.14 10.40 -12.96
N ALA A 265 19.20 9.08 -12.76
CA ALA A 265 18.65 8.40 -11.58
C ALA A 265 19.32 8.79 -10.24
N SER A 266 20.47 9.47 -10.28
CA SER A 266 21.14 10.01 -9.09
C SER A 266 20.53 11.32 -8.59
N ARG A 267 19.62 11.94 -9.35
CA ARG A 267 18.89 13.13 -8.86
C ARG A 267 18.00 12.75 -7.69
N GLY A 268 18.04 13.56 -6.62
CA GLY A 268 17.36 13.26 -5.35
C GLY A 268 18.22 12.53 -4.32
N LEU A 269 19.49 12.23 -4.63
CA LEU A 269 20.45 11.65 -3.68
C LEU A 269 20.57 12.44 -2.37
N LEU A 270 20.55 13.77 -2.48
CA LEU A 270 20.48 14.68 -1.34
C LEU A 270 19.11 15.39 -1.34
N PRO A 271 18.54 15.64 -0.15
CA PRO A 271 17.27 16.37 -0.04
C PRO A 271 17.45 17.83 -0.49
N PRO A 272 16.37 18.51 -0.93
CA PRO A 272 16.40 19.92 -1.23
C PRO A 272 16.95 20.76 -0.05
N GLY A 273 17.92 21.63 -0.34
CA GLY A 273 18.55 22.50 0.66
C GLY A 273 19.78 21.92 1.37
N ASP A 274 20.20 20.68 1.07
CA ASP A 274 21.46 20.16 1.60
C ASP A 274 22.65 21.02 1.10
N PRO A 275 23.58 21.44 1.99
CA PRO A 275 24.68 22.33 1.62
C PRO A 275 25.68 21.74 0.62
N HIS A 276 25.64 20.42 0.38
CA HIS A 276 26.49 19.76 -0.61
C HIS A 276 25.80 19.60 -1.97
N HIS A 277 24.53 19.97 -2.11
CA HIS A 277 23.76 19.78 -3.33
C HIS A 277 23.84 20.99 -4.26
N PHE A 278 24.43 20.81 -5.44
CA PHE A 278 24.53 21.84 -6.48
C PHE A 278 23.97 21.34 -7.82
N ASP A 279 23.32 22.22 -8.56
CA ASP A 279 22.66 21.97 -9.85
C ASP A 279 22.92 23.04 -10.92
N ARG A 280 23.06 24.32 -10.55
CA ARG A 280 23.13 25.45 -11.50
C ARG A 280 24.56 25.95 -11.76
N THR A 281 25.49 25.65 -10.85
CA THR A 281 26.90 26.06 -10.92
C THR A 281 27.83 25.02 -11.55
N ARG A 282 27.29 23.95 -12.14
CA ARG A 282 28.09 22.84 -12.72
C ARG A 282 29.20 23.33 -13.67
N THR A 283 28.90 24.27 -14.55
CA THR A 283 29.88 24.84 -15.48
C THR A 283 31.02 25.57 -14.75
N GLN A 284 30.68 26.33 -13.71
CA GLN A 284 31.67 27.05 -12.90
C GLN A 284 32.54 26.08 -12.10
N ALA A 285 31.96 25.04 -11.49
CA ALA A 285 32.73 24.02 -10.79
C ALA A 285 33.68 23.28 -11.74
N PHE A 286 33.22 22.88 -12.92
CA PHE A 286 34.04 22.13 -13.88
C PHE A 286 35.19 22.94 -14.49
N ALA A 287 35.08 24.27 -14.45
CA ALA A 287 36.13 25.17 -14.91
C ALA A 287 37.18 25.46 -13.83
N ASN A 288 36.79 25.51 -12.55
CA ASN A 288 37.62 26.08 -11.46
C ASN A 288 38.04 25.07 -10.37
N ALA A 289 37.48 23.86 -10.37
CA ALA A 289 37.89 22.79 -9.47
C ALA A 289 39.36 22.40 -9.70
N ASP A 290 40.06 21.98 -8.65
CA ASP A 290 41.40 21.38 -8.74
C ASP A 290 41.33 19.84 -8.89
N VAL A 291 40.25 19.22 -8.40
CA VAL A 291 39.94 17.80 -8.57
C VAL A 291 38.47 17.65 -8.98
N LEU A 292 38.20 16.86 -10.03
CA LEU A 292 36.85 16.49 -10.43
C LEU A 292 36.72 14.98 -10.52
N ILE A 293 35.73 14.41 -9.82
CA ILE A 293 35.40 12.98 -9.90
C ILE A 293 34.09 12.80 -10.65
N ILE A 294 34.13 11.96 -11.69
CA ILE A 294 32.96 11.58 -12.47
C ILE A 294 32.66 10.12 -12.19
N VAL A 295 31.47 9.84 -11.66
CA VAL A 295 31.13 8.51 -11.15
C VAL A 295 29.91 7.98 -11.89
N GLY A 296 30.04 6.83 -12.54
CA GLY A 296 28.90 6.07 -13.05
C GLY A 296 28.14 6.76 -14.18
N THR A 297 28.85 7.51 -15.03
CA THR A 297 28.31 8.09 -16.26
C THR A 297 29.40 8.29 -17.30
N PRO A 298 29.14 8.02 -18.59
CA PRO A 298 30.11 8.24 -19.66
C PRO A 298 30.22 9.71 -20.04
N PHE A 299 31.36 10.09 -20.63
CA PHE A 299 31.55 11.36 -21.32
C PHE A 299 30.82 11.40 -22.67
N ASP A 300 29.50 11.33 -22.66
CA ASP A 300 28.66 11.41 -23.86
C ASP A 300 28.28 12.87 -24.21
N PHE A 301 27.34 13.03 -25.14
CA PHE A 301 26.87 14.35 -25.58
C PHE A 301 26.28 15.20 -24.43
N ARG A 302 25.69 14.58 -23.41
CA ARG A 302 25.14 15.26 -22.22
C ARG A 302 26.25 15.90 -21.39
N MET A 303 27.44 15.31 -21.42
CA MET A 303 28.67 15.85 -20.83
C MET A 303 29.53 16.65 -21.81
N GLY A 304 29.04 16.93 -23.03
CA GLY A 304 29.82 17.61 -24.07
C GLY A 304 31.09 16.86 -24.44
N TYR A 305 31.09 15.53 -24.33
CA TYR A 305 32.25 14.66 -24.59
C TYR A 305 33.47 14.98 -23.72
N GLY A 306 33.25 15.53 -22.52
CA GLY A 306 34.32 15.96 -21.62
C GLY A 306 35.04 17.25 -22.03
N LYS A 307 34.65 17.87 -23.16
CA LYS A 307 35.31 19.09 -23.69
C LYS A 307 35.08 20.35 -22.85
N ARG A 308 34.05 20.32 -22.00
CA ARG A 308 33.67 21.44 -21.11
C ARG A 308 34.34 21.37 -19.73
N ILE A 309 35.13 20.32 -19.48
CA ILE A 309 35.89 20.15 -18.25
C ILE A 309 37.27 20.79 -18.45
N SER A 310 37.76 21.52 -17.44
CA SER A 310 39.09 22.12 -17.48
C SER A 310 40.19 21.11 -17.81
N LYS A 311 41.26 21.57 -18.45
CA LYS A 311 42.47 20.76 -18.71
C LYS A 311 43.51 20.85 -17.59
N GLU A 312 43.31 21.76 -16.64
CA GLU A 312 44.29 22.07 -15.58
C GLU A 312 43.98 21.37 -14.26
N LEU A 313 42.84 20.67 -14.15
CA LEU A 313 42.43 19.93 -12.96
C LEU A 313 42.85 18.46 -13.02
N THR A 314 42.89 17.80 -11.87
CA THR A 314 43.02 16.33 -11.78
C THR A 314 41.65 15.69 -12.01
N LEU A 315 41.50 14.93 -13.10
CA LEU A 315 40.26 14.29 -13.51
C LEU A 315 40.25 12.80 -13.16
N VAL A 316 39.28 12.40 -12.34
CA VAL A 316 39.07 11.01 -11.94
C VAL A 316 37.77 10.48 -12.55
N GLN A 317 37.79 9.27 -13.08
CA GLN A 317 36.60 8.60 -13.58
C GLN A 317 36.40 7.24 -12.91
N ILE A 318 35.22 6.99 -12.37
CA ILE A 318 34.81 5.71 -11.78
C ILE A 318 33.66 5.17 -12.62
N ASP A 319 33.79 3.96 -13.15
CA ASP A 319 32.74 3.32 -13.97
C ASP A 319 32.76 1.80 -13.80
N MET A 320 31.61 1.15 -13.93
CA MET A 320 31.52 -0.31 -13.89
C MET A 320 32.07 -0.98 -15.16
N ASP A 321 32.18 -0.26 -16.30
CA ASP A 321 32.74 -0.77 -17.55
C ASP A 321 34.11 -0.14 -17.86
N TYR A 322 35.14 -0.99 -17.88
CA TYR A 322 36.50 -0.62 -18.28
C TYR A 322 36.54 0.10 -19.63
N ARG A 323 35.69 -0.27 -20.59
CA ARG A 323 35.67 0.31 -21.95
C ARG A 323 35.15 1.76 -21.96
N THR A 324 34.54 2.22 -20.89
CA THR A 324 34.02 3.59 -20.74
C THR A 324 35.06 4.53 -20.12
N VAL A 325 35.92 4.00 -19.24
CA VAL A 325 36.95 4.77 -18.55
C VAL A 325 37.97 5.32 -19.56
N GLY A 326 38.14 6.65 -19.59
CA GLY A 326 39.08 7.34 -20.47
C GLY A 326 38.69 7.38 -21.96
N LYS A 327 37.49 6.91 -22.33
CA LYS A 327 37.12 6.69 -23.74
C LYS A 327 37.13 7.94 -24.62
N ASN A 328 36.49 9.02 -24.19
CA ASN A 328 36.32 10.25 -24.98
C ASN A 328 37.22 11.40 -24.50
N ARG A 329 37.82 11.28 -23.31
CA ARG A 329 38.60 12.31 -22.65
C ARG A 329 39.66 11.61 -21.81
N GLU A 330 40.90 12.07 -21.96
CA GLU A 330 42.03 11.68 -21.11
C GLU A 330 41.73 12.02 -19.65
N ILE A 331 42.10 11.11 -18.73
CA ILE A 331 41.88 11.17 -17.29
C ILE A 331 43.19 10.90 -16.56
N ASP A 332 43.31 11.39 -15.33
CA ASP A 332 44.51 11.19 -14.49
C ASP A 332 44.44 9.91 -13.66
N LEU A 333 43.22 9.48 -13.30
CA LEU A 333 42.96 8.22 -12.59
C LEU A 333 41.62 7.63 -13.01
N GLY A 334 41.63 6.35 -13.37
CA GLY A 334 40.44 5.57 -13.69
C GLY A 334 40.27 4.42 -12.72
N LEU A 335 39.07 4.24 -12.14
CA LEU A 335 38.74 3.08 -11.32
C LEU A 335 37.59 2.30 -11.96
N VAL A 336 37.73 0.98 -11.97
CA VAL A 336 36.70 0.06 -12.50
C VAL A 336 36.16 -0.81 -11.38
N GLY A 337 34.86 -0.73 -11.16
CA GLY A 337 34.19 -1.51 -10.11
C GLY A 337 32.85 -0.93 -9.72
N ASP A 338 32.30 -1.44 -8.62
CA ASP A 338 31.02 -1.00 -8.08
C ASP A 338 31.17 0.41 -7.47
N PRO A 339 30.38 1.41 -7.92
CA PRO A 339 30.51 2.77 -7.42
C PRO A 339 30.36 2.88 -5.91
N GLY A 340 29.40 2.20 -5.29
CA GLY A 340 29.19 2.26 -3.85
C GLY A 340 30.39 1.70 -3.08
N ALA A 341 30.85 0.51 -3.47
CA ALA A 341 32.00 -0.13 -2.85
C ALA A 341 33.28 0.71 -2.96
N ILE A 342 33.55 1.30 -4.14
CA ILE A 342 34.70 2.17 -4.35
C ILE A 342 34.59 3.42 -3.48
N LEU A 343 33.45 4.12 -3.50
CA LEU A 343 33.26 5.36 -2.74
C LEU A 343 33.39 5.11 -1.23
N GLY A 344 32.83 4.00 -0.73
CA GLY A 344 32.96 3.59 0.67
C GLY A 344 34.41 3.30 1.06
N ALA A 345 35.15 2.55 0.23
CA ALA A 345 36.56 2.25 0.47
C ALA A 345 37.45 3.51 0.43
N VAL A 346 37.18 4.43 -0.51
CA VAL A 346 37.88 5.73 -0.59
C VAL A 346 37.60 6.58 0.64
N LEU A 347 36.34 6.65 1.09
CA LEU A 347 36.00 7.37 2.33
C LEU A 347 36.74 6.79 3.52
N GLN A 348 36.76 5.46 3.66
CA GLN A 348 37.49 4.78 4.73
C GLN A 348 38.99 5.12 4.68
N ALA A 349 39.60 5.03 3.50
CA ALA A 349 41.02 5.35 3.33
C ALA A 349 41.33 6.83 3.59
N ALA A 350 40.42 7.75 3.26
CA ALA A 350 40.59 9.19 3.46
C ALA A 350 40.26 9.68 4.88
N SER A 351 39.46 8.90 5.63
CA SER A 351 38.94 9.31 6.94
C SER A 351 40.06 9.65 7.93
N GLY A 352 39.96 10.80 8.59
CA GLY A 352 40.93 11.28 9.57
C GLY A 352 42.25 11.84 8.99
N ARG A 353 42.44 11.81 7.66
CA ARG A 353 43.66 12.32 7.01
C ARG A 353 43.55 13.77 6.52
N ILE A 354 42.34 14.30 6.38
CA ILE A 354 42.14 15.68 5.90
C ILE A 354 42.66 16.70 6.90
N LYS A 355 43.58 17.56 6.44
CA LYS A 355 44.13 18.64 7.25
C LYS A 355 43.12 19.79 7.39
N HIS A 356 43.21 20.50 8.51
CA HIS A 356 42.27 21.57 8.85
C HIS A 356 42.26 22.72 7.83
N ASP A 357 43.42 23.11 7.32
CA ASP A 357 43.57 24.13 6.26
C ASP A 357 42.87 23.71 4.97
N LYS A 358 42.99 22.44 4.57
CA LYS A 358 42.31 21.89 3.39
C LYS A 358 40.80 21.86 3.57
N ARG A 359 40.30 21.46 4.75
CA ARG A 359 38.87 21.50 5.05
C ARG A 359 38.32 22.93 5.02
N GLN A 360 39.04 23.92 5.56
CA GLN A 360 38.66 25.34 5.45
C GLN A 360 38.62 25.84 4.01
N ALA A 361 39.59 25.45 3.18
CA ALA A 361 39.61 25.82 1.76
C ALA A 361 38.36 25.28 1.03
N ARG A 362 37.92 24.05 1.35
CA ARG A 362 36.69 23.45 0.78
C ARG A 362 35.44 24.15 1.23
N GLN A 363 35.34 24.51 2.50
CA GLN A 363 34.20 25.29 3.01
C GLN A 363 34.10 26.64 2.30
N LYS A 364 35.24 27.31 2.07
CA LYS A 364 35.28 28.54 1.27
C LYS A 364 34.85 28.29 -0.17
N TRP A 365 35.31 27.20 -0.78
CA TRP A 365 34.92 26.80 -2.14
C TRP A 365 33.40 26.54 -2.25
N MET A 366 32.83 25.77 -1.33
CA MET A 366 31.39 25.54 -1.27
C MET A 366 30.62 26.85 -1.07
N GLY A 367 31.10 27.74 -0.20
CA GLY A 367 30.50 29.07 -0.01
C GLY A 367 30.43 29.88 -1.31
N GLN A 368 31.51 29.89 -2.09
CA GLN A 368 31.55 30.56 -3.41
C GLN A 368 30.56 29.95 -4.40
N LEU A 369 30.41 28.62 -4.41
CA LEU A 369 29.42 27.94 -5.25
C LEU A 369 27.99 28.26 -4.77
N THR A 370 27.75 28.30 -3.46
CA THR A 370 26.42 28.61 -2.89
C THR A 370 25.97 30.02 -3.27
N GLU A 371 26.86 31.02 -3.18
CA GLU A 371 26.58 32.38 -3.62
C GLU A 371 26.23 32.42 -5.13
N ALA A 372 27.02 31.73 -5.96
CA ALA A 372 26.77 31.66 -7.39
C ALA A 372 25.46 30.91 -7.74
N GLU A 373 25.09 29.89 -6.95
CA GLU A 373 23.85 29.15 -7.10
C GLU A 373 22.62 30.03 -6.83
N ALA A 374 22.68 30.85 -5.79
CA ALA A 374 21.64 31.82 -5.45
C ALA A 374 21.43 32.83 -6.59
N VAL A 375 22.52 33.39 -7.13
CA VAL A 375 22.47 34.31 -8.29
C VAL A 375 21.86 33.62 -9.51
N ALA A 376 22.24 32.37 -9.79
CA ALA A 376 21.68 31.61 -10.91
C ALA A 376 20.19 31.28 -10.72
N ALA A 377 19.77 30.99 -9.48
CA ALA A 377 18.37 30.74 -9.14
C ALA A 377 17.51 32.00 -9.29
N GLU A 378 17.98 33.15 -8.82
CA GLU A 378 17.31 34.44 -9.00
C GLU A 378 17.11 34.79 -10.47
N LYS A 379 18.13 34.56 -11.31
CA LYS A 379 18.04 34.79 -12.75
C LYS A 379 16.99 33.92 -13.45
N LEU A 380 16.75 32.72 -12.94
CA LEU A 380 15.78 31.77 -13.50
C LEU A 380 14.35 32.04 -13.01
N MET A 381 14.20 32.66 -11.84
CA MET A 381 12.92 32.86 -11.16
C MET A 381 11.84 33.57 -12.01
N PRO A 382 12.15 34.60 -12.83
CA PRO A 382 11.16 35.22 -13.71
C PRO A 382 10.52 34.24 -14.71
N LEU A 383 11.26 33.22 -15.16
CA LEU A 383 10.74 32.20 -16.06
C LEU A 383 9.92 31.14 -15.32
N LEU A 384 10.30 30.81 -14.09
CA LEU A 384 9.60 29.84 -13.22
C LEU A 384 8.30 30.40 -12.66
N ARG A 385 8.19 31.73 -12.51
CA ARG A 385 6.99 32.44 -12.02
C ARG A 385 6.34 33.31 -13.08
N SER A 386 6.54 32.96 -14.36
CA SER A 386 5.93 33.69 -15.47
C SER A 386 4.40 33.60 -15.39
N GLU A 387 3.72 34.73 -15.58
CA GLU A 387 2.25 34.87 -15.66
C GLU A 387 1.77 34.99 -17.13
N ASN A 388 2.63 34.66 -18.09
CA ASN A 388 2.30 34.79 -19.51
C ASN A 388 1.19 33.81 -19.93
N THR A 389 0.39 34.24 -20.91
CA THR A 389 -0.57 33.39 -21.63
C THR A 389 -0.24 33.44 -23.12
N PRO A 390 0.06 32.32 -23.79
CA PRO A 390 0.12 30.93 -23.28
C PRO A 390 1.18 30.69 -22.21
N ILE A 391 0.94 29.67 -21.35
CA ILE A 391 1.80 29.36 -20.20
C ILE A 391 3.24 29.05 -20.62
N HIS A 392 4.20 29.62 -19.88
CA HIS A 392 5.61 29.33 -20.11
C HIS A 392 5.97 27.92 -19.59
N PRO A 393 6.70 27.07 -20.35
CA PRO A 393 6.99 25.69 -19.92
C PRO A 393 7.74 25.57 -18.58
N TYR A 394 8.62 26.53 -18.27
CA TYR A 394 9.32 26.56 -16.98
C TYR A 394 8.36 26.82 -15.81
N ARG A 395 7.29 27.59 -16.04
CA ARG A 395 6.24 27.79 -15.03
C ARG A 395 5.53 26.47 -14.73
N VAL A 396 5.17 25.71 -15.76
CA VAL A 396 4.56 24.38 -15.59
C VAL A 396 5.46 23.47 -14.76
N ALA A 397 6.75 23.38 -15.12
CA ALA A 397 7.70 22.53 -14.40
C ALA A 397 7.93 22.97 -12.94
N TYR A 398 7.89 24.28 -12.67
CA TYR A 398 7.99 24.82 -11.31
C TYR A 398 6.75 24.46 -10.49
N GLU A 399 5.55 24.73 -10.98
CA GLU A 399 4.31 24.40 -10.26
C GLU A 399 4.18 22.89 -10.01
N LEU A 400 4.58 22.05 -10.98
CA LEU A 400 4.67 20.62 -10.77
C LEU A 400 5.61 20.29 -9.61
N ASN A 401 6.80 20.89 -9.54
CA ASN A 401 7.73 20.68 -8.43
C ASN A 401 7.12 21.02 -7.07
N GLU A 402 6.42 22.16 -6.98
CA GLU A 402 5.79 22.61 -5.74
C GLU A 402 4.65 21.67 -5.32
N PHE A 403 4.00 21.00 -6.28
CA PHE A 403 2.94 20.02 -6.04
C PHE A 403 3.45 18.63 -5.60
N LEU A 404 4.67 18.23 -5.99
CA LEU A 404 5.18 16.88 -5.67
C LEU A 404 5.27 16.63 -4.15
N ALA A 405 4.89 15.44 -3.71
CA ALA A 405 5.08 14.98 -2.34
C ALA A 405 6.46 14.34 -2.12
N ASP A 406 6.82 14.13 -0.85
CA ASP A 406 8.10 13.53 -0.43
C ASP A 406 8.35 12.11 -0.97
N ASN A 407 7.31 11.40 -1.38
CA ASN A 407 7.36 10.05 -1.93
C ASN A 407 7.08 10.00 -3.45
N THR A 408 6.90 11.14 -4.13
CA THR A 408 6.53 11.14 -5.55
C THR A 408 7.71 10.78 -6.44
N VAL A 409 7.50 9.82 -7.35
CA VAL A 409 8.43 9.52 -8.45
C VAL A 409 8.07 10.38 -9.66
N TYR A 410 8.96 11.29 -10.05
CA TYR A 410 8.80 12.12 -11.23
C TYR A 410 9.33 11.40 -12.48
N ILE A 411 8.50 11.33 -13.53
CA ILE A 411 8.83 10.68 -14.79
C ILE A 411 8.77 11.73 -15.90
N GLY A 412 9.92 12.04 -16.47
CA GLY A 412 9.99 12.88 -17.66
C GLY A 412 9.92 12.03 -18.93
N ASP A 413 9.02 12.36 -19.84
CA ASP A 413 8.91 11.78 -21.18
C ASP A 413 8.75 12.89 -22.21
N GLY A 414 9.64 12.97 -23.20
CA GLY A 414 9.77 14.12 -24.10
C GLY A 414 11.18 14.70 -24.12
N GLY A 415 11.55 15.39 -25.21
CA GLY A 415 12.86 16.02 -25.33
C GLY A 415 13.01 17.28 -24.46
N ASP A 416 12.36 18.37 -24.87
CA ASP A 416 12.49 19.66 -24.21
C ASP A 416 11.90 19.64 -22.80
N VAL A 417 10.78 18.94 -22.59
CA VAL A 417 10.10 18.87 -21.29
C VAL A 417 10.98 18.26 -20.20
N VAL A 418 11.79 17.24 -20.51
CA VAL A 418 12.75 16.66 -19.56
C VAL A 418 13.82 17.68 -19.19
N THR A 419 14.35 18.39 -20.19
CA THR A 419 15.39 19.41 -19.98
C THR A 419 14.87 20.59 -19.15
N ILE A 420 13.66 21.08 -19.48
CA ILE A 420 12.98 22.14 -18.74
C ILE A 420 12.67 21.69 -17.32
N SER A 421 12.15 20.48 -17.15
CA SER A 421 11.82 19.93 -15.83
C SER A 421 13.07 19.72 -14.97
N ALA A 422 14.20 19.32 -15.55
CA ALA A 422 15.46 19.22 -14.82
C ALA A 422 15.93 20.57 -14.23
N GLN A 423 15.51 21.70 -14.80
CA GLN A 423 15.82 23.04 -14.26
C GLN A 423 14.97 23.41 -13.04
N ALA A 424 13.75 22.89 -12.93
CA ALA A 424 12.78 23.25 -11.88
C ALA A 424 12.56 22.12 -10.85
N VAL A 425 12.33 20.90 -11.30
CA VAL A 425 11.97 19.74 -10.49
C VAL A 425 13.15 19.25 -9.67
N ARG A 426 12.91 19.09 -8.36
CA ARG A 426 13.84 18.61 -7.34
C ARG A 426 13.23 17.38 -6.66
N PRO A 427 13.62 16.17 -7.09
CA PRO A 427 13.24 14.94 -6.40
C PRO A 427 13.72 15.00 -4.94
N ARG A 428 12.91 14.47 -4.02
CA ARG A 428 13.13 14.64 -2.57
C ARG A 428 13.90 13.47 -1.96
N ARG A 429 13.93 12.33 -2.65
CA ARG A 429 14.65 11.10 -2.25
C ARG A 429 15.30 10.41 -3.45
N PRO A 430 16.30 9.54 -3.22
CA PRO A 430 16.90 8.70 -4.25
C PRO A 430 15.84 7.89 -5.01
N GLY A 431 16.02 7.71 -6.32
CA GLY A 431 15.10 6.92 -7.15
C GLY A 431 13.82 7.63 -7.60
N GLN A 432 13.58 8.86 -7.17
CA GLN A 432 12.38 9.63 -7.52
C GLN A 432 12.46 10.38 -8.84
N TRP A 433 13.49 10.12 -9.65
CA TRP A 433 13.65 10.68 -10.98
C TRP A 433 13.86 9.58 -12.00
N MET A 434 13.01 9.55 -13.01
CA MET A 434 13.20 8.72 -14.21
C MET A 434 13.06 9.55 -15.46
N ASP A 435 13.94 9.29 -16.42
CA ASP A 435 13.95 9.90 -17.74
C ASP A 435 14.40 8.88 -18.81
N PRO A 436 14.24 9.18 -20.11
CA PRO A 436 14.56 8.25 -21.19
C PRO A 436 16.05 7.91 -21.37
N GLY A 437 16.94 8.49 -20.54
CA GLY A 437 18.37 8.26 -20.60
C GLY A 437 19.01 8.78 -21.88
N ALA A 438 20.20 8.25 -22.20
CA ALA A 438 21.02 8.74 -23.30
C ALA A 438 20.44 8.46 -24.70
N LEU A 439 19.57 7.46 -24.85
CA LEU A 439 18.92 7.19 -26.14
C LEU A 439 17.81 8.21 -26.45
N GLY A 440 17.19 8.80 -25.42
CA GLY A 440 16.17 9.82 -25.61
C GLY A 440 14.85 9.29 -26.18
N SER A 441 14.51 8.02 -25.91
CA SER A 441 13.31 7.39 -26.45
C SER A 441 12.03 8.07 -25.97
N LEU A 442 11.22 8.57 -26.90
CA LEU A 442 9.90 9.11 -26.58
C LEU A 442 8.89 7.96 -26.39
N GLY A 443 8.03 8.06 -25.39
CA GLY A 443 7.03 7.04 -25.06
C GLY A 443 7.40 6.14 -23.88
N VAL A 444 8.44 6.48 -23.11
CA VAL A 444 8.82 5.73 -21.89
C VAL A 444 7.82 5.91 -20.76
N GLY A 445 7.03 7.00 -20.78
CA GLY A 445 6.24 7.48 -19.65
C GLY A 445 5.25 6.44 -19.12
N THR A 446 4.49 5.80 -20.02
CA THR A 446 3.50 4.79 -19.62
C THR A 446 4.14 3.57 -18.97
N GLY A 447 5.21 3.03 -19.57
CA GLY A 447 5.90 1.86 -19.02
C GLY A 447 6.53 2.17 -17.66
N PHE A 448 7.21 3.32 -17.55
CA PHE A 448 7.84 3.75 -16.31
C PHE A 448 6.82 4.03 -15.20
N ALA A 449 5.64 4.57 -15.53
CA ALA A 449 4.58 4.82 -14.55
C ALA A 449 4.01 3.51 -13.98
N ILE A 450 3.74 2.52 -14.85
CA ILE A 450 3.33 1.17 -14.42
C ILE A 450 4.39 0.57 -13.49
N ALA A 451 5.65 0.65 -13.88
CA ALA A 451 6.76 0.14 -13.09
C ALA A 451 6.88 0.81 -11.71
N ALA A 452 6.80 2.15 -11.66
CA ALA A 452 6.89 2.91 -10.42
C ALA A 452 5.77 2.54 -9.45
N GLY A 453 4.53 2.42 -9.94
CA GLY A 453 3.39 2.00 -9.12
C GLY A 453 3.52 0.58 -8.57
N LEU A 454 4.07 -0.35 -9.37
CA LEU A 454 4.28 -1.74 -8.94
C LEU A 454 5.47 -1.93 -8.00
N ALA A 455 6.50 -1.09 -8.13
CA ALA A 455 7.71 -1.10 -7.29
C ALA A 455 7.48 -0.42 -5.93
N ASN A 456 6.51 0.49 -5.86
CA ASN A 456 6.15 1.22 -4.64
C ASN A 456 4.67 0.95 -4.28
N PRO A 457 4.25 -0.31 -4.06
CA PRO A 457 2.86 -0.68 -3.81
C PRO A 457 2.50 -0.42 -2.34
N ASN A 458 2.62 0.82 -1.87
CA ASN A 458 2.28 1.10 -0.48
C ASN A 458 0.76 1.09 -0.33
N LYS A 459 0.29 0.01 0.30
CA LYS A 459 -0.98 -0.05 1.03
C LYS A 459 -0.86 0.82 2.27
N GLU A 460 -1.90 1.57 2.59
CA GLU A 460 -1.98 2.32 3.84
C GLU A 460 -2.37 1.36 4.99
N ILE A 461 -1.48 1.24 5.99
CA ILE A 461 -1.79 0.60 7.28
C ILE A 461 -1.84 1.74 8.31
N ALA A 462 -2.91 1.82 9.09
CA ALA A 462 -3.04 2.77 10.18
C ALA A 462 -2.47 2.17 11.49
N ASP A 463 -1.40 2.74 12.00
CA ASP A 463 -0.82 2.42 13.30
C ASP A 463 -1.47 3.28 14.39
N VAL A 464 -2.04 2.65 15.42
CA VAL A 464 -2.84 3.31 16.46
C VAL A 464 -2.14 3.24 17.82
N ILE A 465 -1.77 4.41 18.35
CA ILE A 465 -1.16 4.56 19.67
C ILE A 465 -2.25 4.94 20.68
N LYS A 466 -2.56 4.05 21.63
CA LYS A 466 -3.41 4.34 22.78
C LYS A 466 -2.57 5.02 23.87
N VAL A 467 -2.95 6.25 24.20
CA VAL A 467 -2.28 7.06 25.23
C VAL A 467 -3.01 6.94 26.57
N GLU A 468 -2.27 6.61 27.63
CA GLU A 468 -2.83 6.30 28.96
C GLU A 468 -2.01 6.92 30.10
N LEU A 469 -2.57 7.05 31.30
CA LEU A 469 -1.81 7.60 32.44
C LEU A 469 -0.81 6.58 33.00
N PRO A 470 0.45 6.96 33.28
CA PRO A 470 1.41 6.10 33.96
C PRO A 470 0.88 5.55 35.28
N GLY A 471 1.10 4.25 35.55
CA GLY A 471 0.72 3.55 36.78
C GLY A 471 -0.78 3.34 37.03
N ARG A 472 -1.66 4.06 36.32
CA ARG A 472 -3.12 3.95 36.46
C ARG A 472 -3.80 3.35 35.23
N GLY A 473 -3.34 3.72 34.04
CA GLY A 473 -3.96 3.34 32.77
C GLY A 473 -5.36 3.95 32.55
N ASP A 474 -6.04 3.46 31.52
CA ASP A 474 -7.46 3.68 31.27
C ASP A 474 -8.33 2.98 32.34
N ILE A 475 -9.42 3.62 32.78
CA ILE A 475 -10.30 3.07 33.82
C ILE A 475 -10.90 1.71 33.41
N THR A 476 -11.10 1.51 32.11
CA THR A 476 -11.71 0.31 31.56
C THR A 476 -10.88 -0.95 31.82
N ARG A 477 -9.55 -0.84 32.01
CA ARG A 477 -8.66 -1.97 32.39
C ARG A 477 -9.09 -2.70 33.67
N SER A 478 -9.76 -1.99 34.59
CA SER A 478 -10.21 -2.52 35.89
C SER A 478 -11.72 -2.64 36.03
N GLN A 479 -12.47 -2.00 35.13
CA GLN A 479 -13.93 -1.99 35.16
C GLN A 479 -14.48 -3.33 34.70
N LEU A 480 -15.46 -3.87 35.44
CA LEU A 480 -16.09 -5.18 35.15
C LEU A 480 -15.07 -6.33 35.05
N ARG A 481 -13.94 -6.21 35.74
CA ARG A 481 -12.88 -7.22 35.75
C ARG A 481 -13.39 -8.53 36.32
N ASP A 482 -13.23 -9.59 35.55
CA ASP A 482 -13.61 -10.97 35.85
C ASP A 482 -12.42 -11.79 36.39
N VAL A 483 -11.21 -11.55 35.87
CA VAL A 483 -9.97 -12.20 36.32
C VAL A 483 -9.13 -11.23 37.17
N PRO A 484 -8.78 -11.56 38.43
CA PRO A 484 -7.95 -10.70 39.28
C PRO A 484 -6.63 -10.32 38.62
N ASN A 485 -6.24 -9.05 38.73
CA ASN A 485 -5.00 -8.47 38.21
C ASN A 485 -4.77 -8.53 36.69
N ALA A 486 -5.70 -9.07 35.90
CA ALA A 486 -5.65 -8.99 34.45
C ALA A 486 -6.50 -7.81 33.92
N ASP A 487 -6.19 -7.36 32.71
CA ASP A 487 -7.06 -6.44 31.97
C ASP A 487 -8.45 -7.05 31.77
N SER A 488 -9.49 -6.23 32.00
CA SER A 488 -10.88 -6.67 31.80
C SER A 488 -11.17 -6.98 30.33
N LEU A 489 -12.11 -7.89 30.09
CA LEU A 489 -12.64 -8.11 28.74
C LEU A 489 -13.20 -6.81 28.11
N TYR A 490 -13.72 -5.90 28.94
CA TYR A 490 -14.19 -4.59 28.49
C TYR A 490 -13.08 -3.72 27.90
N PHE A 491 -11.87 -3.74 28.48
CA PHE A 491 -10.72 -3.04 27.89
C PHE A 491 -10.21 -3.76 26.64
N THR A 492 -10.02 -5.07 26.74
CA THR A 492 -9.43 -5.86 25.66
C THR A 492 -10.26 -5.76 24.38
N MET A 493 -11.60 -5.83 24.49
CA MET A 493 -12.48 -5.84 23.33
C MET A 493 -12.39 -4.57 22.46
N LEU A 494 -12.00 -3.43 23.04
CA LEU A 494 -11.95 -2.12 22.38
C LEU A 494 -10.53 -1.68 21.99
N ASN A 495 -9.49 -2.42 22.40
CA ASN A 495 -8.09 -2.00 22.26
C ASN A 495 -7.18 -3.04 21.59
N SER A 496 -7.77 -4.03 20.92
CA SER A 496 -7.07 -4.94 20.00
C SER A 496 -6.34 -4.14 18.91
N ASN A 497 -5.19 -4.67 18.43
CA ASN A 497 -4.35 -4.09 17.38
C ASN A 497 -3.69 -2.72 17.70
N LYS A 498 -3.76 -2.24 18.94
CA LYS A 498 -3.17 -0.95 19.33
C LYS A 498 -1.80 -1.15 19.97
N ARG A 499 -0.93 -0.15 19.81
CA ARG A 499 0.23 0.02 20.69
C ARG A 499 -0.16 0.86 21.90
N SER A 500 0.46 0.64 23.05
CA SER A 500 0.18 1.38 24.30
C SER A 500 1.37 2.26 24.69
N LEU A 501 1.09 3.54 24.93
CA LEU A 501 2.01 4.53 25.47
C LEU A 501 1.43 5.08 26.78
N THR A 502 2.23 5.08 27.83
CA THR A 502 1.94 5.85 29.04
C THR A 502 2.44 7.28 28.87
N LEU A 503 1.60 8.27 29.20
CA LEU A 503 1.89 9.69 29.06
C LEU A 503 1.16 10.54 30.12
N ASN A 504 1.91 11.41 30.81
CA ASN A 504 1.38 12.31 31.82
C ASN A 504 1.46 13.78 31.37
N MET A 505 0.36 14.27 30.78
CA MET A 505 0.22 15.66 30.30
C MET A 505 0.24 16.74 31.41
N LYS A 506 0.34 16.37 32.69
CA LYS A 506 0.50 17.34 33.79
C LYS A 506 1.95 17.79 33.97
N THR A 507 2.91 17.04 33.44
CA THR A 507 4.34 17.39 33.47
C THR A 507 4.71 18.19 32.23
N PRO A 508 5.66 19.15 32.32
CA PRO A 508 6.19 19.85 31.14
C PRO A 508 6.73 18.87 30.08
N GLU A 509 7.42 17.82 30.52
CA GLU A 509 8.02 16.80 29.66
C GLU A 509 6.95 15.98 28.93
N GLY A 510 5.87 15.61 29.61
CA GLY A 510 4.74 14.91 29.00
C GLY A 510 3.96 15.77 28.01
N LYS A 511 3.89 17.09 28.22
CA LYS A 511 3.32 18.00 27.20
C LYS A 511 4.22 18.11 25.98
N ALA A 512 5.54 18.27 26.18
CA ALA A 512 6.48 18.29 25.07
C ALA A 512 6.40 17.00 24.24
N LEU A 513 6.31 15.85 24.90
CA LEU A 513 6.14 14.56 24.24
C LEU A 513 4.82 14.45 23.45
N LEU A 514 3.73 15.06 23.92
CA LEU A 514 2.50 15.15 23.13
C LEU A 514 2.66 16.03 21.89
N GLU A 515 3.40 17.15 21.99
CA GLU A 515 3.72 17.98 20.82
C GLU A 515 4.50 17.19 19.76
N ASP A 516 5.49 16.39 20.19
CA ASP A 516 6.25 15.52 19.27
C ASP A 516 5.35 14.48 18.58
N LEU A 517 4.43 13.87 19.33
CA LEU A 517 3.45 12.93 18.76
C LEU A 517 2.55 13.62 17.73
N VAL A 518 1.99 14.79 18.07
CA VAL A 518 1.13 15.57 17.17
C VAL A 518 1.84 15.96 15.87
N GLN A 519 3.14 16.27 15.94
CA GLN A 519 3.94 16.60 14.76
C GLN A 519 4.14 15.41 13.81
N ARG A 520 4.03 14.17 14.30
CA ARG A 520 4.28 12.95 13.50
C ARG A 520 3.04 12.15 13.16
N CYS A 521 2.00 12.22 13.98
CA CYS A 521 0.76 11.49 13.75
C CYS A 521 -0.13 12.19 12.72
N ASP A 522 -0.85 11.39 11.94
CA ASP A 522 -1.84 11.88 10.96
C ASP A 522 -3.17 12.26 11.59
N VAL A 523 -3.57 11.53 12.63
CA VAL A 523 -4.89 11.65 13.28
C VAL A 523 -4.69 11.69 14.79
N LEU A 524 -5.32 12.67 15.45
CA LEU A 524 -5.49 12.71 16.89
C LEU A 524 -6.97 12.52 17.22
N VAL A 525 -7.29 11.52 18.03
CA VAL A 525 -8.66 11.23 18.47
C VAL A 525 -8.79 11.44 19.97
N GLU A 526 -9.78 12.21 20.41
CA GLU A 526 -10.08 12.40 21.82
C GLU A 526 -11.58 12.33 22.13
N ASN A 527 -11.90 11.90 23.35
CA ASN A 527 -13.26 11.81 23.88
C ASN A 527 -13.37 12.40 25.30
N PHE A 528 -12.50 13.35 25.64
CA PHE A 528 -12.53 14.00 26.94
C PHE A 528 -13.79 14.88 27.09
N GLY A 529 -14.15 15.15 28.35
CA GLY A 529 -15.16 16.16 28.64
C GLY A 529 -14.80 17.53 28.03
N PRO A 530 -15.80 18.40 27.78
CA PRO A 530 -15.59 19.70 27.15
C PRO A 530 -14.42 20.51 27.75
N GLY A 531 -13.55 21.01 26.86
CA GLY A 531 -12.42 21.88 27.17
C GLY A 531 -11.26 21.24 27.94
N VAL A 532 -11.20 19.92 28.14
CA VAL A 532 -10.08 19.28 28.87
C VAL A 532 -8.75 19.44 28.14
N LEU A 533 -8.71 19.12 26.84
CA LEU A 533 -7.49 19.21 26.04
C LEU A 533 -7.08 20.68 25.78
N ASP A 534 -8.06 21.56 25.59
CA ASP A 534 -7.85 23.01 25.50
C ASP A 534 -7.18 23.56 26.77
N ARG A 535 -7.69 23.20 27.97
CA ARG A 535 -7.06 23.56 29.26
C ARG A 535 -5.67 22.95 29.45
N ALA A 536 -5.35 21.86 28.77
CA ALA A 536 -4.01 21.29 28.75
C ALA A 536 -3.05 22.08 27.84
N GLY A 537 -3.56 22.97 26.98
CA GLY A 537 -2.81 23.83 26.06
C GLY A 537 -2.81 23.34 24.61
N PHE A 538 -3.72 22.43 24.25
CA PHE A 538 -3.77 21.77 22.94
C PHE A 538 -5.13 22.00 22.28
N ASP A 539 -5.52 23.26 22.15
CA ASP A 539 -6.69 23.63 21.35
C ASP A 539 -6.44 23.41 19.84
N TRP A 540 -7.51 23.53 19.04
CA TRP A 540 -7.43 23.28 17.60
C TRP A 540 -6.41 24.17 16.89
N ASP A 541 -6.34 25.46 17.25
CA ASP A 541 -5.43 26.40 16.59
C ASP A 541 -3.96 26.05 16.90
N ARG A 542 -3.66 25.64 18.13
CA ARG A 542 -2.34 25.14 18.51
C ARG A 542 -2.00 23.85 17.79
N LEU A 543 -2.91 22.87 17.76
CA LEU A 543 -2.71 21.60 17.07
C LEU A 543 -2.49 21.80 15.56
N GLN A 544 -3.27 22.67 14.92
CA GLN A 544 -3.11 23.01 13.50
C GLN A 544 -1.80 23.76 13.23
N THR A 545 -1.33 24.59 14.17
CA THR A 545 -0.01 25.23 14.07
C THR A 545 1.13 24.22 14.18
N LEU A 546 1.01 23.25 15.09
CA LEU A 546 2.00 22.18 15.26
C LEU A 546 2.04 21.26 14.05
N ASN A 547 0.88 20.94 13.49
CA ASN A 547 0.76 20.08 12.32
C ASN A 547 -0.43 20.50 11.44
N PRO A 548 -0.21 21.28 10.36
CA PRO A 548 -1.27 21.73 9.44
C PRO A 548 -1.98 20.61 8.68
N ARG A 549 -1.42 19.39 8.71
CA ARG A 549 -1.94 18.17 8.07
C ARG A 549 -2.72 17.29 9.04
N LEU A 550 -2.76 17.63 10.33
CA LEU A 550 -3.41 16.82 11.36
C LEU A 550 -4.93 16.79 11.17
N ILE A 551 -5.50 15.60 11.26
CA ILE A 551 -6.94 15.41 11.45
C ILE A 551 -7.20 15.30 12.95
N TYR A 552 -7.94 16.25 13.50
CA TYR A 552 -8.30 16.25 14.91
C TYR A 552 -9.75 15.82 15.08
N ALA A 553 -9.98 14.61 15.59
CA ALA A 553 -11.30 14.05 15.80
C ALA A 553 -11.71 14.11 17.27
N SER A 554 -12.90 14.65 17.53
CA SER A 554 -13.46 14.84 18.86
C SER A 554 -14.84 14.18 18.95
N ILE A 555 -15.02 13.34 19.97
CA ILE A 555 -16.33 12.79 20.34
C ILE A 555 -16.85 13.50 21.59
N LYS A 556 -18.05 14.08 21.49
CA LYS A 556 -18.74 14.76 22.59
C LYS A 556 -20.11 14.14 22.83
N GLY A 557 -20.65 14.29 24.04
CA GLY A 557 -21.99 13.81 24.35
C GLY A 557 -23.08 14.52 23.54
N PHE A 558 -22.97 15.85 23.46
CA PHE A 558 -23.94 16.73 22.82
C PHE A 558 -23.21 17.74 21.94
N GLY A 559 -23.81 18.10 20.81
CA GLY A 559 -23.32 19.17 19.94
C GLY A 559 -23.59 20.56 20.52
N PRO A 560 -23.22 21.63 19.80
CA PRO A 560 -23.50 23.00 20.20
C PRO A 560 -24.99 23.23 20.51
N GLY A 561 -25.29 23.72 21.72
CA GLY A 561 -26.66 23.87 22.19
C GLY A 561 -26.77 23.91 23.72
N PRO A 562 -28.00 23.84 24.27
CA PRO A 562 -28.25 23.98 25.71
C PRO A 562 -27.63 22.88 26.58
N PHE A 563 -27.22 21.76 25.97
CA PHE A 563 -26.65 20.60 26.67
C PHE A 563 -25.17 20.36 26.37
N ALA A 564 -24.49 21.27 25.65
CA ALA A 564 -23.11 21.08 25.21
C ALA A 564 -22.12 20.77 26.36
N ASP A 565 -22.35 21.35 27.53
CA ASP A 565 -21.51 21.16 28.73
C ASP A 565 -21.93 19.96 29.61
N CYS A 566 -23.01 19.26 29.25
CA CYS A 566 -23.49 18.11 30.00
C CYS A 566 -22.64 16.86 29.72
N LYS A 567 -22.44 16.04 30.76
CA LYS A 567 -21.81 14.73 30.60
C LYS A 567 -22.80 13.75 29.98
N ALA A 568 -22.33 12.95 29.05
CA ALA A 568 -23.09 11.84 28.48
C ALA A 568 -22.34 10.52 28.70
N TYR A 569 -23.12 9.49 28.93
CA TYR A 569 -22.74 8.09 28.79
C TYR A 569 -23.71 7.45 27.79
N GLU A 570 -23.37 6.26 27.30
CA GLU A 570 -24.16 5.45 26.39
C GLU A 570 -25.69 5.65 26.50
N ASN A 571 -26.28 5.26 27.63
CA ASN A 571 -27.73 5.29 27.81
C ASN A 571 -28.30 6.71 27.80
N VAL A 572 -27.53 7.71 28.24
CA VAL A 572 -27.96 9.12 28.20
C VAL A 572 -28.06 9.59 26.75
N ALA A 573 -27.08 9.22 25.91
CA ALA A 573 -27.11 9.53 24.48
C ALA A 573 -28.30 8.86 23.79
N GLN A 574 -28.60 7.60 24.11
CA GLN A 574 -29.78 6.90 23.57
C GLN A 574 -31.11 7.60 23.94
N CYS A 575 -31.23 8.05 25.19
CA CYS A 575 -32.40 8.77 25.66
C CYS A 575 -32.56 10.11 24.94
N MET A 576 -31.48 10.89 24.85
CA MET A 576 -31.54 12.23 24.26
C MET A 576 -31.56 12.23 22.73
N GLY A 577 -31.09 11.16 22.09
CA GLY A 577 -31.18 10.95 20.64
C GLY A 577 -32.54 10.39 20.17
N GLY A 578 -33.47 10.08 21.09
CA GLY A 578 -34.83 9.64 20.77
C GLY A 578 -35.00 8.13 20.52
N SER A 579 -33.94 7.34 20.64
CA SER A 579 -34.05 5.88 20.48
C SER A 579 -34.82 5.24 21.64
N ALA A 580 -34.58 5.69 22.89
CA ALA A 580 -35.23 5.09 24.04
C ALA A 580 -36.75 5.33 24.08
N SER A 581 -37.22 6.50 23.61
CA SER A 581 -38.66 6.83 23.60
C SER A 581 -39.47 5.92 22.66
N THR A 582 -38.82 5.37 21.64
CA THR A 582 -39.43 4.55 20.59
C THR A 582 -39.12 3.05 20.71
N THR A 583 -38.39 2.65 21.76
CA THR A 583 -37.99 1.26 22.01
C THR A 583 -38.64 0.74 23.31
N GLY A 584 -39.23 -0.45 23.24
CA GLY A 584 -39.90 -1.12 24.36
C GLY A 584 -41.31 -1.61 23.98
N THR A 585 -42.02 -2.23 24.93
CA THR A 585 -43.42 -2.60 24.74
C THR A 585 -44.30 -1.35 24.66
N ALA A 586 -45.45 -1.45 23.98
CA ALA A 586 -46.37 -0.33 23.75
C ALA A 586 -46.71 0.44 25.04
N ASP A 587 -47.14 -0.28 26.08
CA ASP A 587 -47.54 0.29 27.36
C ASP A 587 -46.42 0.25 28.43
N GLY A 588 -45.22 -0.17 28.04
CA GLY A 588 -44.07 -0.29 28.97
C GLY A 588 -43.32 1.02 29.14
N ALA A 589 -42.44 1.09 30.14
CA ALA A 589 -41.48 2.18 30.26
C ALA A 589 -40.52 2.22 29.05
N PRO A 590 -39.98 3.39 28.67
CA PRO A 590 -38.91 3.51 27.67
C PRO A 590 -37.73 2.60 27.99
N THR A 591 -37.15 1.97 26.95
CA THR A 591 -36.00 1.07 27.11
C THR A 591 -34.86 1.48 26.19
N VAL A 592 -33.63 1.29 26.65
CA VAL A 592 -32.43 1.45 25.82
C VAL A 592 -32.13 0.15 25.08
N THR A 593 -31.51 0.24 23.91
CA THR A 593 -31.06 -0.92 23.15
C THR A 593 -29.80 -1.51 23.78
N GLY A 594 -29.70 -2.85 23.79
CA GLY A 594 -28.51 -3.56 24.27
C GLY A 594 -27.30 -3.48 23.36
N ALA A 595 -27.45 -2.95 22.13
CA ALA A 595 -26.36 -2.84 21.15
C ALA A 595 -25.41 -1.65 21.39
N GLN A 596 -25.66 -0.87 22.44
CA GLN A 596 -24.84 0.28 22.84
C GLN A 596 -24.59 1.27 21.67
N ILE A 597 -25.67 1.69 21.02
CA ILE A 597 -25.64 2.50 19.79
C ILE A 597 -25.15 3.94 20.01
N GLY A 598 -25.07 4.43 21.24
CA GLY A 598 -24.47 5.74 21.53
C GLY A 598 -22.96 5.72 21.30
N ASP A 599 -22.23 4.84 21.97
CA ASP A 599 -20.78 4.70 21.96
C ASP A 599 -20.35 4.09 20.62
N SER A 600 -20.90 2.91 20.27
CA SER A 600 -20.52 2.20 19.05
C SER A 600 -20.98 2.93 17.80
N GLY A 601 -22.19 3.50 17.83
CA GLY A 601 -22.71 4.29 16.72
C GLY A 601 -21.89 5.55 16.49
N THR A 602 -21.53 6.28 17.55
CA THR A 602 -20.67 7.45 17.42
C THR A 602 -19.27 7.10 16.95
N GLY A 603 -18.70 5.98 17.41
CA GLY A 603 -17.42 5.48 16.89
C GLY A 603 -17.44 5.24 15.38
N ILE A 604 -18.51 4.61 14.86
CA ILE A 604 -18.69 4.38 13.42
C ILE A 604 -18.81 5.71 12.65
N HIS A 605 -19.57 6.69 13.17
CA HIS A 605 -19.67 8.00 12.52
C HIS A 605 -18.32 8.75 12.55
N CYS A 606 -17.58 8.64 13.65
CA CYS A 606 -16.27 9.25 13.81
C CYS A 606 -15.26 8.69 12.81
N VAL A 607 -15.20 7.36 12.64
CA VAL A 607 -14.28 6.77 11.65
C VAL A 607 -14.64 7.19 10.22
N VAL A 608 -15.93 7.29 9.87
CA VAL A 608 -16.36 7.82 8.56
C VAL A 608 -15.90 9.27 8.38
N GLY A 609 -16.03 10.12 9.41
CA GLY A 609 -15.53 11.48 9.39
C GLY A 609 -14.01 11.58 9.22
N ILE A 610 -13.24 10.72 9.92
CA ILE A 610 -11.78 10.62 9.78
C ILE A 610 -11.40 10.18 8.36
N LEU A 611 -12.03 9.14 7.82
CA LEU A 611 -11.76 8.66 6.46
C LEU A 611 -12.08 9.72 5.40
N ALA A 612 -13.18 10.44 5.55
CA ALA A 612 -13.53 11.55 4.66
C ALA A 612 -12.49 12.69 4.75
N ALA A 613 -12.01 12.99 5.95
CA ALA A 613 -10.96 14.00 6.17
C ALA A 613 -9.60 13.57 5.60
N LEU A 614 -9.22 12.30 5.73
CA LEU A 614 -8.01 11.75 5.12
C LEU A 614 -8.07 11.85 3.59
N LEU A 615 -9.19 11.43 3.00
CA LEU A 615 -9.40 11.53 1.55
C LEU A 615 -9.36 12.99 1.06
N GLN A 616 -9.97 13.92 1.81
CA GLN A 616 -9.91 15.35 1.49
C GLN A 616 -8.49 15.92 1.59
N ARG A 617 -7.70 15.46 2.57
CA ARG A 617 -6.32 15.89 2.78
C ARG A 617 -5.39 15.48 1.64
N GLU A 618 -5.63 14.35 0.98
CA GLU A 618 -4.88 13.95 -0.21
C GLU A 618 -5.01 14.94 -1.37
N HIS A 619 -6.15 15.64 -1.46
CA HIS A 619 -6.36 16.67 -2.47
C HIS A 619 -5.91 18.07 -2.01
N SER A 620 -6.15 18.42 -0.76
CA SER A 620 -5.91 19.78 -0.26
C SER A 620 -4.53 20.00 0.36
N GLY A 621 -3.85 18.91 0.73
CA GLY A 621 -2.65 18.94 1.54
C GLY A 621 -2.87 19.38 3.01
N ARG A 622 -4.10 19.66 3.44
CA ARG A 622 -4.44 20.21 4.77
C ARG A 622 -5.35 19.27 5.56
N GLY A 623 -5.11 19.19 6.86
CA GLY A 623 -5.99 18.48 7.80
C GLY A 623 -7.17 19.36 8.26
N GLN A 624 -8.12 18.73 8.94
CA GLN A 624 -9.32 19.41 9.46
C GLN A 624 -9.79 18.81 10.79
N ARG A 625 -10.65 19.56 11.49
CA ARG A 625 -11.33 19.10 12.69
C ARG A 625 -12.58 18.30 12.33
N VAL A 626 -12.73 17.14 12.93
CA VAL A 626 -13.90 16.27 12.85
C VAL A 626 -14.57 16.26 14.22
N GLU A 627 -15.86 16.61 14.30
CA GLU A 627 -16.61 16.60 15.55
C GLU A 627 -17.86 15.74 15.40
N VAL A 628 -18.07 14.83 16.36
CA VAL A 628 -19.25 13.96 16.37
C VAL A 628 -19.89 13.98 17.76
N ALA A 629 -21.18 14.34 17.80
CA ALA A 629 -21.98 14.28 19.01
C ALA A 629 -22.68 12.92 19.14
N MET A 630 -22.73 12.37 20.36
CA MET A 630 -23.41 11.10 20.61
C MET A 630 -24.91 11.17 20.35
N GLN A 631 -25.55 12.27 20.77
CA GLN A 631 -26.97 12.52 20.49
C GLN A 631 -27.29 12.46 18.99
N ASP A 632 -26.48 13.13 18.17
CA ASP A 632 -26.69 13.24 16.71
C ASP A 632 -26.51 11.89 16.02
N ALA A 633 -25.50 11.11 16.45
CA ALA A 633 -25.25 9.77 15.93
C ALA A 633 -26.41 8.81 16.25
N VAL A 634 -26.95 8.85 17.48
CA VAL A 634 -28.13 8.07 17.84
C VAL A 634 -29.33 8.46 16.98
N LEU A 635 -29.61 9.76 16.85
CA LEU A 635 -30.73 10.24 16.03
C LEU A 635 -30.58 9.80 14.57
N ASN A 636 -29.36 9.80 14.03
CA ASN A 636 -29.07 9.30 12.69
C ASN A 636 -29.39 7.80 12.56
N LEU A 637 -28.99 6.99 13.54
CA LEU A 637 -29.25 5.55 13.54
C LEU A 637 -30.75 5.23 13.68
N CYS A 638 -31.52 6.03 14.42
CA CYS A 638 -32.97 5.87 14.54
C CYS A 638 -33.78 6.80 13.63
N ARG A 639 -33.20 7.37 12.56
CA ARG A 639 -33.86 8.36 11.66
C ARG A 639 -35.18 7.90 11.02
N VAL A 640 -35.41 6.59 10.93
CA VAL A 640 -36.69 6.01 10.48
C VAL A 640 -37.84 6.42 11.43
N LYS A 641 -37.56 6.59 12.72
CA LYS A 641 -38.54 7.08 13.69
C LYS A 641 -38.78 8.58 13.55
N LEU A 642 -37.80 9.36 13.10
CA LEU A 642 -38.02 10.77 12.75
C LEU A 642 -38.97 10.91 11.55
N ARG A 643 -38.87 10.02 10.54
CA ARG A 643 -39.87 9.91 9.47
C ARG A 643 -41.27 9.62 10.03
N ASP A 644 -41.38 8.67 10.97
CA ASP A 644 -42.66 8.32 11.57
C ASP A 644 -43.27 9.49 12.36
N GLN A 645 -42.43 10.27 13.04
CA GLN A 645 -42.87 11.49 13.73
C GLN A 645 -43.46 12.51 12.75
N GLN A 646 -42.87 12.67 11.56
CA GLN A 646 -43.42 13.54 10.52
C GLN A 646 -44.73 13.00 9.95
N ARG A 647 -44.85 11.68 9.78
CA ARG A 647 -46.07 11.03 9.27
C ARG A 647 -47.25 11.12 10.21
N LEU A 648 -46.99 11.11 11.53
CA LEU A 648 -48.02 11.22 12.55
C LEU A 648 -48.89 12.48 12.39
N ALA A 649 -48.33 13.57 11.84
CA ALA A 649 -49.07 14.79 11.52
C ALA A 649 -50.19 14.57 10.46
N ALA A 650 -50.11 13.52 9.65
CA ALA A 650 -51.12 13.16 8.66
C ALA A 650 -52.19 12.19 9.20
N GLY A 651 -52.06 11.73 10.45
CA GLY A 651 -52.98 10.81 11.10
C GLY A 651 -52.30 9.55 11.66
N PRO A 652 -53.08 8.66 12.31
CA PRO A 652 -52.54 7.48 12.99
C PRO A 652 -51.90 6.49 12.01
N MET A 653 -50.79 5.87 12.43
CA MET A 653 -50.03 4.90 11.64
C MET A 653 -50.61 3.50 11.82
N ARG A 654 -51.50 3.08 10.92
CA ARG A 654 -52.28 1.83 11.04
C ARG A 654 -51.43 0.55 11.00
N GLU A 655 -50.19 0.64 10.57
CA GLU A 655 -49.22 -0.46 10.60
C GLU A 655 -48.58 -0.67 11.98
N TYR A 656 -48.81 0.22 12.93
CA TYR A 656 -48.45 0.04 14.33
C TYR A 656 -49.55 -0.72 15.08
N PRO A 657 -49.21 -1.57 16.06
CA PRO A 657 -50.19 -2.33 16.83
C PRO A 657 -50.94 -1.46 17.87
N ASN A 658 -50.54 -0.21 18.06
CA ASN A 658 -51.12 0.71 19.03
C ASN A 658 -52.57 1.08 18.64
N GLN A 659 -53.46 1.08 19.64
CA GLN A 659 -54.87 1.46 19.45
C GLN A 659 -55.08 2.98 19.55
N GLU A 660 -54.29 3.63 20.40
CA GLU A 660 -54.30 5.08 20.62
C GLU A 660 -52.93 5.67 20.22
N PHE A 661 -52.94 6.91 19.72
CA PHE A 661 -51.74 7.62 19.28
C PHE A 661 -51.72 9.02 19.90
N ASP A 662 -50.62 9.35 20.58
CA ASP A 662 -50.31 10.69 21.06
C ASP A 662 -49.75 11.58 19.91
N ASP A 663 -49.23 12.76 20.24
CA ASP A 663 -48.53 13.65 19.30
C ASP A 663 -47.04 13.27 19.09
N PHE A 664 -46.62 12.10 19.59
CA PHE A 664 -45.30 11.52 19.40
C PHE A 664 -45.35 10.06 18.93
N VAL A 665 -44.27 9.58 18.29
CA VAL A 665 -44.18 8.20 17.80
C VAL A 665 -44.25 7.20 18.96
N PRO A 666 -45.17 6.22 18.92
CA PRO A 666 -45.31 5.26 20.00
C PRO A 666 -44.22 4.18 19.98
N ARG A 667 -44.07 3.50 21.12
CA ARG A 667 -43.36 2.21 21.20
C ARG A 667 -44.25 1.11 20.62
N ALA A 668 -43.63 0.14 19.95
CA ALA A 668 -44.35 -0.90 19.22
C ALA A 668 -43.85 -2.33 19.52
N GLY A 669 -42.98 -2.49 20.53
CA GLY A 669 -42.34 -3.76 20.82
C GLY A 669 -41.54 -4.26 19.61
N ASN A 670 -41.86 -5.49 19.18
CA ASN A 670 -41.21 -6.16 18.04
C ASN A 670 -41.87 -5.86 16.70
N ALA A 671 -42.92 -5.04 16.66
CA ALA A 671 -43.53 -4.65 15.39
C ALA A 671 -42.53 -3.82 14.57
N SER A 672 -42.36 -4.18 13.30
CA SER A 672 -41.39 -3.54 12.40
C SER A 672 -41.63 -2.04 12.20
N GLY A 673 -42.87 -1.57 12.38
CA GLY A 673 -43.28 -0.18 12.14
C GLY A 673 -43.02 0.30 10.70
N GLY A 674 -42.74 -0.63 9.78
CA GLY A 674 -42.31 -0.33 8.42
C GLY A 674 -42.75 -1.41 7.45
N GLY A 675 -43.65 -1.05 6.53
CA GLY A 675 -43.98 -1.79 5.32
C GLY A 675 -44.65 -3.16 5.48
N GLN A 676 -43.96 -4.12 6.11
CA GLN A 676 -44.37 -5.52 6.25
C GLN A 676 -44.51 -5.91 7.72
N PRO A 677 -45.63 -6.54 8.15
CA PRO A 677 -45.81 -7.00 9.52
C PRO A 677 -44.77 -8.04 9.93
N GLY A 678 -44.22 -7.90 11.14
CA GLY A 678 -43.30 -8.87 11.72
C GLY A 678 -43.49 -9.00 13.23
N ALA A 679 -43.20 -10.18 13.77
CA ALA A 679 -43.31 -10.46 15.20
C ALA A 679 -42.31 -11.53 15.64
N ALA A 680 -41.91 -11.47 16.91
CA ALA A 680 -41.17 -12.54 17.58
C ALA A 680 -42.15 -13.57 18.14
N LEU A 681 -42.03 -14.83 17.71
CA LEU A 681 -42.94 -15.93 18.03
C LEU A 681 -42.22 -16.99 18.87
N ARG A 682 -42.87 -17.50 19.92
CA ARG A 682 -42.28 -18.54 20.77
C ARG A 682 -42.08 -19.85 20.01
N CYS A 683 -41.00 -20.52 20.33
CA CYS A 683 -40.64 -21.85 19.85
C CYS A 683 -40.52 -22.83 21.03
N ALA A 684 -40.50 -24.13 20.75
CA ALA A 684 -40.10 -25.14 21.73
C ALA A 684 -38.57 -25.04 21.99
N PRO A 685 -38.08 -25.42 23.18
CA PRO A 685 -38.82 -25.86 24.38
C PRO A 685 -39.45 -24.73 25.21
N GLY A 686 -39.30 -23.46 24.83
CA GLY A 686 -39.96 -22.31 25.48
C GLY A 686 -39.08 -21.58 26.50
N GLY A 687 -37.76 -21.65 26.37
CA GLY A 687 -36.78 -20.87 27.10
C GLY A 687 -36.80 -19.37 26.75
N ALA A 688 -36.00 -18.59 27.48
CA ALA A 688 -36.03 -17.12 27.41
C ALA A 688 -35.67 -16.55 26.02
N ASN A 689 -34.88 -17.28 25.22
CA ASN A 689 -34.48 -16.91 23.86
C ASN A 689 -35.00 -17.91 22.81
N ASP A 690 -35.96 -18.79 23.15
CA ASP A 690 -36.56 -19.73 22.20
C ASP A 690 -37.66 -19.03 21.42
N TYR A 691 -37.22 -18.13 20.53
CA TYR A 691 -38.06 -17.33 19.68
C TYR A 691 -37.51 -17.28 18.27
N VAL A 692 -38.40 -17.05 17.32
CA VAL A 692 -38.06 -16.75 15.93
C VAL A 692 -38.77 -15.46 15.52
N TYR A 693 -38.05 -14.55 14.88
CA TYR A 693 -38.68 -13.39 14.27
C TYR A 693 -39.17 -13.76 12.88
N VAL A 694 -40.45 -13.52 12.58
CA VAL A 694 -41.08 -13.87 11.30
C VAL A 694 -41.65 -12.62 10.66
N ILE A 695 -41.38 -12.41 9.37
CA ILE A 695 -41.99 -11.33 8.56
C ILE A 695 -43.00 -11.95 7.60
N VAL A 696 -44.22 -11.44 7.61
CA VAL A 696 -45.30 -11.91 6.73
C VAL A 696 -45.42 -10.96 5.54
N GLN A 697 -44.84 -11.34 4.40
CA GLN A 697 -45.03 -10.64 3.13
C GLN A 697 -46.33 -11.08 2.44
N PRO A 698 -46.93 -10.26 1.54
CA PRO A 698 -48.16 -10.62 0.85
C PRO A 698 -48.09 -11.97 0.14
N GLN A 699 -46.99 -12.22 -0.59
CA GLN A 699 -46.73 -13.47 -1.31
C GLN A 699 -46.41 -14.66 -0.39
N GLY A 700 -45.90 -14.42 0.82
CA GLY A 700 -45.52 -15.48 1.76
C GLY A 700 -46.69 -16.10 2.53
N TRP A 701 -47.89 -15.52 2.46
CA TRP A 701 -49.03 -15.94 3.29
C TRP A 701 -49.64 -17.28 2.90
N GLU A 702 -49.87 -17.50 1.61
CA GLU A 702 -50.41 -18.76 1.13
C GLU A 702 -49.48 -19.95 1.47
N PRO A 703 -48.16 -19.87 1.17
CA PRO A 703 -47.21 -20.90 1.60
C PRO A 703 -47.17 -21.08 3.13
N LEU A 704 -47.17 -19.99 3.90
CA LEU A 704 -47.15 -20.04 5.36
C LEU A 704 -48.39 -20.69 5.96
N MET A 705 -49.58 -20.41 5.42
CA MET A 705 -50.82 -21.03 5.90
C MET A 705 -50.89 -22.53 5.55
N ARG A 706 -50.39 -22.93 4.38
CA ARG A 706 -50.20 -24.36 4.06
C ARG A 706 -49.27 -25.03 5.06
N LEU A 707 -48.12 -24.42 5.35
CA LEU A 707 -47.14 -24.94 6.31
C LEU A 707 -47.73 -25.08 7.72
N CYS A 708 -48.55 -24.12 8.14
CA CYS A 708 -49.26 -24.12 9.41
C CYS A 708 -50.45 -25.10 9.44
N GLY A 709 -50.82 -25.73 8.32
CA GLY A 709 -52.01 -26.60 8.22
C GLY A 709 -53.34 -25.83 8.29
N ARG A 710 -53.35 -24.57 7.86
CA ARG A 710 -54.48 -23.63 7.94
C ARG A 710 -54.89 -23.06 6.57
N GLU A 711 -54.95 -23.93 5.56
CA GLU A 711 -55.24 -23.55 4.17
C GLU A 711 -56.56 -22.80 4.00
N GLU A 712 -57.54 -23.04 4.87
CA GLU A 712 -58.83 -22.36 4.84
C GLU A 712 -58.72 -20.84 5.05
N LEU A 713 -57.62 -20.37 5.65
CA LEU A 713 -57.37 -18.95 5.90
C LEU A 713 -56.82 -18.20 4.69
N ILE A 714 -56.41 -18.91 3.63
CA ILE A 714 -55.86 -18.30 2.42
C ILE A 714 -56.92 -17.44 1.72
N THR A 715 -58.15 -17.92 1.65
CA THR A 715 -59.27 -17.25 0.96
C THR A 715 -60.30 -16.64 1.93
N HIS A 716 -60.10 -16.79 3.24
CA HIS A 716 -61.04 -16.29 4.24
C HIS A 716 -61.09 -14.75 4.23
N PRO A 717 -62.27 -14.10 4.18
CA PRO A 717 -62.38 -12.64 4.00
C PRO A 717 -61.65 -11.78 5.04
N GLN A 718 -61.46 -12.29 6.27
CA GLN A 718 -60.71 -11.60 7.31
C GLN A 718 -59.18 -11.64 7.11
N PHE A 719 -58.66 -12.52 6.27
CA PHE A 719 -57.21 -12.77 6.11
C PHE A 719 -56.71 -12.71 4.65
N ALA A 720 -57.61 -12.77 3.67
CA ALA A 720 -57.26 -12.98 2.26
C ALA A 720 -56.45 -11.83 1.62
N SER A 721 -56.53 -10.60 2.17
CA SER A 721 -55.79 -9.44 1.65
C SER A 721 -54.81 -8.87 2.69
N PRO A 722 -53.76 -8.16 2.26
CA PRO A 722 -52.89 -7.41 3.17
C PRO A 722 -53.68 -6.46 4.10
N GLU A 723 -54.63 -5.70 3.56
CA GLU A 723 -55.45 -4.73 4.30
C GLU A 723 -56.38 -5.40 5.32
N ALA A 724 -56.85 -6.61 5.02
CA ALA A 724 -57.65 -7.41 5.95
C ALA A 724 -56.78 -7.86 7.14
N ARG A 725 -55.59 -8.39 6.86
CA ARG A 725 -54.63 -8.86 7.89
C ARG A 725 -54.13 -7.73 8.78
N LEU A 726 -53.92 -6.52 8.24
CA LEU A 726 -53.51 -5.36 9.05
C LEU A 726 -54.50 -5.04 10.19
N LYS A 727 -55.77 -5.42 10.07
CA LYS A 727 -56.79 -5.21 11.12
C LYS A 727 -56.79 -6.30 12.19
N CYS A 728 -56.12 -7.43 11.96
CA CYS A 728 -56.10 -8.60 12.84
C CYS A 728 -54.69 -9.23 12.96
N LEU A 729 -53.64 -8.40 12.97
CA LEU A 729 -52.25 -8.88 13.00
C LEU A 729 -51.94 -9.78 14.21
N GLU A 730 -52.49 -9.45 15.38
CA GLU A 730 -52.31 -10.26 16.59
C GLU A 730 -52.86 -11.68 16.40
N GLU A 731 -54.03 -11.81 15.76
CA GLU A 731 -54.62 -13.11 15.45
C GLU A 731 -53.80 -13.87 14.41
N CYS A 732 -53.33 -13.18 13.36
CA CYS A 732 -52.45 -13.76 12.35
C CYS A 732 -51.19 -14.37 12.98
N PHE A 733 -50.50 -13.60 13.83
CA PHE A 733 -49.29 -14.08 14.50
C PHE A 733 -49.57 -15.13 15.57
N SER A 734 -50.72 -15.09 16.25
CA SER A 734 -51.14 -16.16 17.18
C SER A 734 -51.32 -17.51 16.46
N ILE A 735 -51.85 -17.49 15.23
CA ILE A 735 -51.98 -18.70 14.40
C ILE A 735 -50.61 -19.27 14.04
N ILE A 736 -49.68 -18.41 13.60
CA ILE A 736 -48.32 -18.82 13.26
C ILE A 736 -47.59 -19.32 14.52
N GLU A 737 -47.76 -18.64 15.66
CA GLU A 737 -47.11 -19.00 16.92
C GLU A 737 -47.53 -20.39 17.43
N LYS A 738 -48.78 -20.81 17.21
CA LYS A 738 -49.21 -22.19 17.53
C LYS A 738 -48.37 -23.24 16.81
N TRP A 739 -47.98 -22.96 15.57
CA TRP A 739 -47.12 -23.84 14.78
C TRP A 739 -45.65 -23.74 15.24
N THR A 740 -45.11 -22.54 15.47
CA THR A 740 -43.71 -22.38 15.91
C THR A 740 -43.46 -22.97 17.30
N ARG A 741 -44.41 -22.89 18.23
CA ARG A 741 -44.29 -23.45 19.60
C ARG A 741 -44.10 -24.96 19.67
N THR A 742 -44.32 -25.68 18.57
CA THR A 742 -44.13 -27.14 18.49
C THR A 742 -42.77 -27.56 17.96
N ARG A 743 -41.92 -26.60 17.59
CA ARG A 743 -40.63 -26.82 16.93
C ARG A 743 -39.55 -25.95 17.57
N THR A 744 -38.30 -26.35 17.46
CA THR A 744 -37.17 -25.51 17.86
C THR A 744 -37.02 -24.32 16.92
N LYS A 745 -36.38 -23.24 17.39
CA LYS A 745 -36.15 -22.03 16.58
C LYS A 745 -35.37 -22.29 15.28
N PHE A 746 -34.54 -23.32 15.24
CA PHE A 746 -33.78 -23.73 14.05
C PHE A 746 -34.64 -24.55 13.07
N GLU A 747 -35.41 -25.52 13.57
CA GLU A 747 -36.38 -26.26 12.72
C GLU A 747 -37.42 -25.33 12.09
N VAL A 748 -37.83 -24.28 12.82
CA VAL A 748 -38.69 -23.24 12.26
C VAL A 748 -37.98 -22.47 11.14
N MET A 749 -36.72 -22.07 11.35
CA MET A 749 -35.94 -21.35 10.33
C MET A 749 -35.80 -22.18 9.05
N ASP A 750 -35.47 -23.47 9.17
CA ASP A 750 -35.32 -24.37 8.02
C ASP A 750 -36.63 -24.49 7.24
N ALA A 751 -37.74 -24.80 7.93
CA ALA A 751 -39.03 -25.00 7.30
C ALA A 751 -39.63 -23.72 6.67
N LEU A 752 -39.36 -22.54 7.25
CA LEU A 752 -39.80 -21.27 6.68
C LEU A 752 -38.96 -20.84 5.46
N ASN A 753 -37.66 -21.15 5.45
CA ASN A 753 -36.80 -20.90 4.30
C ASN A 753 -37.19 -21.75 3.09
N GLU A 754 -37.64 -23.00 3.28
CA GLU A 754 -38.15 -23.86 2.19
C GLU A 754 -39.33 -23.26 1.42
N VAL A 755 -40.06 -22.32 2.05
CA VAL A 755 -41.24 -21.66 1.47
C VAL A 755 -41.04 -20.15 1.27
N ASP A 756 -39.79 -19.69 1.23
CA ASP A 756 -39.39 -18.29 1.01
C ASP A 756 -40.03 -17.28 2.00
N VAL A 757 -40.24 -17.68 3.26
CA VAL A 757 -40.74 -16.80 4.33
C VAL A 757 -39.56 -16.23 5.14
N PRO A 758 -39.33 -14.91 5.13
CA PRO A 758 -38.21 -14.32 5.87
C PRO A 758 -38.35 -14.52 7.38
N CYS A 759 -37.37 -15.18 7.98
CA CYS A 759 -37.33 -15.40 9.41
C CYS A 759 -35.89 -15.50 9.93
N GLY A 760 -35.73 -15.38 11.25
CA GLY A 760 -34.45 -15.60 11.91
C GLY A 760 -34.62 -16.01 13.37
N PRO A 761 -33.88 -17.03 13.86
CA PRO A 761 -33.90 -17.40 15.26
C PRO A 761 -33.33 -16.26 16.10
N ILE A 762 -33.93 -15.99 17.26
CA ILE A 762 -33.36 -15.06 18.24
C ILE A 762 -32.21 -15.79 18.94
N LEU A 763 -30.98 -15.41 18.60
CA LEU A 763 -29.77 -16.00 19.13
C LEU A 763 -29.32 -15.27 20.40
N SER A 764 -29.03 -16.04 21.44
CA SER A 764 -28.36 -15.53 22.63
C SER A 764 -26.86 -15.33 22.37
N MET A 765 -26.17 -14.57 23.23
CA MET A 765 -24.71 -14.44 23.14
C MET A 765 -24.00 -15.78 23.33
N LYS A 766 -24.61 -16.73 24.05
CA LYS A 766 -24.13 -18.10 24.17
C LYS A 766 -24.24 -18.84 22.83
N ASP A 767 -25.40 -18.75 22.15
CA ASP A 767 -25.58 -19.38 20.84
C ASP A 767 -24.54 -18.85 19.83
N LEU A 768 -24.23 -17.55 19.88
CA LEU A 768 -23.27 -16.91 18.98
C LEU A 768 -21.81 -17.29 19.29
N ILE A 769 -21.38 -17.29 20.56
CA ILE A 769 -19.99 -17.63 20.90
C ILE A 769 -19.67 -19.10 20.66
N GLU A 770 -20.68 -19.97 20.62
CA GLU A 770 -20.55 -21.40 20.31
C GLU A 770 -20.70 -21.70 18.79
N ASP A 771 -21.04 -20.70 17.96
CA ASP A 771 -21.21 -20.85 16.51
C ASP A 771 -19.85 -20.94 15.79
N LYS A 772 -19.49 -22.18 15.42
CA LYS A 772 -18.25 -22.49 14.69
C LYS A 772 -18.12 -21.75 13.37
N SER A 773 -19.22 -21.44 12.70
CA SER A 773 -19.19 -20.75 11.40
C SER A 773 -18.67 -19.32 11.50
N LEU A 774 -18.77 -18.69 12.68
CA LEU A 774 -18.21 -17.36 12.94
C LEU A 774 -16.69 -17.42 13.13
N TYR A 775 -16.16 -18.51 13.69
CA TYR A 775 -14.71 -18.73 13.78
C TYR A 775 -14.11 -19.13 12.43
N GLU A 776 -14.76 -20.04 11.69
CA GLU A 776 -14.30 -20.51 10.38
C GLU A 776 -14.17 -19.39 9.35
N ARG A 777 -15.02 -18.36 9.44
CA ARG A 777 -14.96 -17.16 8.59
C ARG A 777 -14.13 -16.02 9.18
N GLY A 778 -13.45 -16.25 10.31
CA GLY A 778 -12.54 -15.28 10.94
C GLY A 778 -13.22 -14.09 11.61
N TYR A 779 -14.52 -14.17 11.93
CA TYR A 779 -15.24 -13.11 12.64
C TYR A 779 -15.15 -13.25 14.16
N LEU A 780 -15.21 -14.46 14.70
CA LEU A 780 -14.78 -14.72 16.08
C LEU A 780 -13.34 -15.22 16.05
N VAL A 781 -12.49 -14.63 16.87
CA VAL A 781 -11.05 -14.94 16.90
C VAL A 781 -10.67 -15.30 18.33
N GLU A 782 -10.05 -16.47 18.51
CA GLU A 782 -9.43 -16.83 19.78
C GLU A 782 -8.03 -16.21 19.86
N LEU A 783 -7.76 -15.48 20.92
CA LEU A 783 -6.50 -14.78 21.15
C LEU A 783 -5.93 -15.13 22.51
N ASP A 784 -4.59 -15.18 22.60
CA ASP A 784 -3.89 -15.36 23.86
C ASP A 784 -3.48 -14.01 24.45
N HIS A 785 -3.71 -13.82 25.75
CA HIS A 785 -3.29 -12.63 26.48
C HIS A 785 -2.32 -12.98 27.63
N PRO A 786 -1.18 -12.30 27.77
CA PRO A 786 -0.12 -12.68 28.72
C PRO A 786 -0.59 -12.86 30.18
N GLU A 787 -1.53 -12.04 30.63
CA GLU A 787 -2.01 -12.06 32.03
C GLU A 787 -3.35 -12.78 32.22
N ARG A 788 -4.17 -12.90 31.17
CA ARG A 788 -5.55 -13.43 31.25
C ARG A 788 -5.66 -14.85 30.68
N GLY A 789 -4.73 -15.27 29.83
CA GLY A 789 -4.87 -16.46 29.00
C GLY A 789 -5.75 -16.23 27.78
N GLN A 790 -6.30 -17.31 27.25
CA GLN A 790 -7.10 -17.30 26.02
C GLN A 790 -8.45 -16.59 26.22
N TYR A 791 -8.94 -15.92 25.19
CA TYR A 791 -10.28 -15.30 25.13
C TYR A 791 -10.76 -15.16 23.68
N VAL A 792 -12.04 -14.84 23.53
CA VAL A 792 -12.66 -14.59 22.23
C VAL A 792 -12.79 -13.09 21.97
N GLN A 793 -12.37 -12.67 20.78
CA GLN A 793 -12.45 -11.30 20.26
C GLN A 793 -13.34 -11.25 19.02
N LEU A 794 -14.10 -10.18 18.88
CA LEU A 794 -14.81 -9.87 17.63
C LEU A 794 -13.82 -9.30 16.61
N GLY A 795 -13.82 -9.87 15.40
CA GLY A 795 -13.08 -9.40 14.24
C GLY A 795 -13.82 -8.31 13.48
N CYS A 796 -13.27 -7.95 12.30
CA CYS A 796 -13.85 -6.90 11.48
C CYS A 796 -15.11 -7.42 10.74
N PRO A 797 -16.28 -6.77 10.87
CA PRO A 797 -17.48 -7.16 10.12
C PRO A 797 -17.40 -6.79 8.63
N ILE A 798 -16.36 -6.05 8.21
CA ILE A 798 -16.13 -5.65 6.82
C ILE A 798 -15.05 -6.56 6.23
N THR A 799 -15.43 -7.38 5.27
CA THR A 799 -14.50 -8.24 4.51
C THR A 799 -14.03 -7.51 3.25
N LEU A 800 -12.75 -7.13 3.22
CA LEU A 800 -12.12 -6.47 2.07
C LEU A 800 -11.27 -7.49 1.30
N SER A 801 -11.51 -7.61 -0.01
CA SER A 801 -10.85 -8.62 -0.86
C SER A 801 -9.34 -8.42 -1.04
N ALA A 802 -8.85 -7.18 -0.88
CA ALA A 802 -7.45 -6.83 -1.13
C ALA A 802 -6.67 -6.40 0.15
N SER A 803 -7.39 -6.19 1.25
CA SER A 803 -6.85 -5.65 2.51
C SER A 803 -7.48 -6.38 3.70
N PRO A 804 -7.17 -7.66 3.91
CA PRO A 804 -7.71 -8.41 5.05
C PRO A 804 -7.26 -7.77 6.38
N VAL A 805 -8.14 -7.82 7.39
CA VAL A 805 -7.84 -7.33 8.74
C VAL A 805 -7.44 -8.52 9.60
N GLU A 806 -6.19 -8.52 10.06
CA GLU A 806 -5.72 -9.45 11.09
C GLU A 806 -6.04 -8.87 12.46
N VAL A 807 -6.46 -9.71 13.42
CA VAL A 807 -6.84 -9.27 14.77
C VAL A 807 -5.78 -9.72 15.75
N GLU A 808 -5.27 -8.78 16.53
CA GLU A 808 -4.27 -9.03 17.56
C GLU A 808 -4.80 -8.65 18.94
N ARG A 809 -4.21 -9.20 20.00
CA ARG A 809 -4.61 -8.89 21.38
C ARG A 809 -4.44 -7.40 21.71
N SER A 810 -5.10 -6.95 22.77
CA SER A 810 -4.80 -5.65 23.37
C SER A 810 -3.39 -5.61 23.99
N PRO A 811 -2.74 -4.44 24.03
CA PRO A 811 -1.44 -4.26 24.67
C PRO A 811 -1.57 -4.15 26.20
N LEU A 812 -0.55 -4.63 26.92
CA LEU A 812 -0.35 -4.32 28.34
C LEU A 812 -0.09 -2.81 28.52
N LEU A 813 -0.30 -2.31 29.73
CA LEU A 813 -0.13 -0.88 30.04
C LEU A 813 1.30 -0.42 29.74
N GLY A 814 1.46 0.48 28.78
CA GLY A 814 2.76 1.03 28.40
C GLY A 814 3.70 0.00 27.76
N GLU A 815 3.18 -1.13 27.27
CA GLU A 815 3.96 -2.22 26.67
C GLU A 815 4.92 -1.71 25.58
N HIS A 816 4.48 -0.72 24.82
CA HIS A 816 5.19 -0.20 23.66
C HIS A 816 5.83 1.18 23.92
N THR A 817 5.83 1.67 25.16
CA THR A 817 6.36 3.00 25.50
C THR A 817 7.81 3.17 25.02
N GLY A 818 8.68 2.18 25.23
CA GLY A 818 10.08 2.25 24.78
C GLY A 818 10.22 2.34 23.26
N GLU A 819 9.47 1.51 22.53
CA GLU A 819 9.47 1.46 21.06
C GLU A 819 8.95 2.77 20.45
N ILE A 820 7.87 3.32 21.01
CA ILE A 820 7.28 4.58 20.53
C ILE A 820 8.22 5.75 20.78
N LEU A 821 8.90 5.79 21.92
CA LEU A 821 9.88 6.84 22.22
C LEU A 821 11.11 6.73 21.33
N ASP A 822 11.57 5.52 21.00
CA ASP A 822 12.63 5.29 20.02
C ASP A 822 12.22 5.77 18.62
N TRP A 823 10.99 5.47 18.19
CA TRP A 823 10.41 5.99 16.94
C TRP A 823 10.38 7.54 16.90
N LEU A 824 10.16 8.19 18.05
CA LEU A 824 10.25 9.65 18.21
C LEU A 824 11.70 10.17 18.29
N GLY A 825 12.70 9.28 18.20
CA GLY A 825 14.12 9.61 18.20
C GLY A 825 14.69 9.89 19.60
N ARG A 826 14.11 9.31 20.66
CA ARG A 826 14.62 9.47 22.03
C ARG A 826 15.71 8.45 22.33
N THR A 827 16.84 8.91 22.86
CA THR A 827 17.92 8.03 23.31
C THR A 827 17.51 7.26 24.56
N PRO A 828 18.17 6.13 24.89
CA PRO A 828 17.91 5.40 26.14
C PRO A 828 18.01 6.29 27.39
N SER A 829 18.97 7.23 27.41
CA SER A 829 19.11 8.19 28.51
C SER A 829 17.97 9.19 28.61
N GLN A 830 17.41 9.63 27.47
CA GLN A 830 16.23 10.52 27.45
C GLN A 830 14.97 9.76 27.87
N ILE A 831 14.83 8.50 27.49
CA ILE A 831 13.73 7.64 27.92
C ILE A 831 13.75 7.47 29.45
N GLU A 832 14.92 7.19 30.02
CA GLU A 832 15.06 7.13 31.48
C GLU A 832 14.77 8.47 32.17
N ALA A 833 15.16 9.59 31.56
CA ALA A 833 14.82 10.91 32.08
C ALA A 833 13.30 11.17 32.08
N LEU A 834 12.60 10.76 31.02
CA LEU A 834 11.14 10.85 30.93
C LEU A 834 10.44 9.98 31.99
N ARG A 835 10.94 8.76 32.23
CA ARG A 835 10.46 7.88 33.31
C ARG A 835 10.71 8.50 34.68
N ALA A 836 11.91 9.02 34.93
CA ALA A 836 12.27 9.66 36.19
C ALA A 836 11.44 10.93 36.47
N ALA A 837 11.06 11.66 35.42
CA ALA A 837 10.16 12.81 35.51
C ALA A 837 8.68 12.42 35.72
N GLY A 838 8.34 11.13 35.64
CA GLY A 838 6.95 10.66 35.69
C GLY A 838 6.13 11.11 34.48
N ALA A 839 6.81 11.37 33.36
CA ALA A 839 6.19 11.76 32.09
C ALA A 839 5.63 10.54 31.34
N VAL A 840 6.25 9.38 31.50
CA VAL A 840 5.85 8.09 30.91
C VAL A 840 5.90 6.97 31.94
#